data_AF-A0A5C5VBN3-F1
#
_entry.id   AF-A0A5C5VBN3-F1
#
_cell.length_a   1.000
_cell.length_b   1.000
_cell.length_c   1.000
_cell.angle_alpha   90.00
_cell.angle_beta   90.00
_cell.angle_gamma   90.00
#
_symmetry.space_group_name_H-M   'P 1'
#
loop_
_entity.id
_entity.type
_entity.pdbx_description
1 polymer ?
#
loop_
_entity_poly.entity_id
_entity_poly.type
_entity_poly.pdbx_seq_one_letter_code
_entity_poly.pdbx_strand_id
1 'polypeptide(L)'
;MTQSRRRITVSRSDVAAAYSIVGCPLLRLCLLITLVASCSQASAQLVANSLAELRSYGTSVDNTTVVLSGADGDPHPETGVVTPGHYWINGDHIANPTSSMPIFMELGGSGNTYDLSGATINLDTRKLDGFGRSLGHDSGVDVVRITGSGNTVRGLTLIGQDIALDTDPDAQRFADWATQYVELSGANNTVDGAHVVSRGSRTDAYGLGDAFGKGASQGVSPYILHRKASAFRVGEATNAVINDMHLEAYAFGHGFFVQNSTNTTLTNSTVTGELFSSQGVVEHPLYQQHGHTWWGEPIPDDIMISGAEGGVRVYGGASGLTVDNVVVTNMRTGFATVHDGGAVNISNSYAYGTQSGFDVGDNTTITNSGGDIANGPLLVFYGSGGNNSIELELVGGDPVGVDWSPAFVNGVADVSITSSLPAGALPEQSVIRLGQSYYQNWRNFDYTTDGPESGDPTPYTNSTFHNNTHQILVLGENAVNNTGSSVGMVITNGKENYYDGVSLVPAGKRTLVSHAAGLGNNGAAAEGTLDSNASVVQLGGTLELQPGVKILNEKLTISGDGVDGQGALYSDGRADSGTRFGSSSRVDESVIVLDGNASIGVGVAGNQLLVGTIQGTGNLTKRGPGKLSIERPSTLAGNLTIAEGQVTARSGVVRNGLTVAAGASIDSIGADAINTGSAVLLYGRMDVNARSDANQLSARVGQLFGSGVIEATNPTADNAGTLTVETSSGQGYFIGEIQGGLSLVKSGAGEQVLAGVNTYTGSTTISNGLLRVDGTHTGGAHYAVLSGGVLGGVGEIGSDVVVQAGGTLAPGSSAGELRTRDVEFHRGAVLAIEVSGATAGTDYDLLAADEILLGGQLAVTLIGDGFTPAFDDVFTVVSAASLSGAFDNVADGSRLNTTDGEGSFIVSYSSELGVVTLNGFLFAGLAGDFNADGVVDAADYSVWRDNLGALDEDSLSGNGSNSGGVDAADYELWRSNFGAMALDAAHPAYVPEPTFSGVLAVVCWFLAHRRRQLRHPAAARCRR
;
A
#
# COMPACT_ATOMS: atom_id res chain seq x y z
N MET A 1 16.33 -48.69 16.01
CA MET A 1 17.42 -48.64 17.00
C MET A 1 18.74 -48.42 16.27
N THR A 2 19.65 -47.62 16.83
CA THR A 2 21.14 -47.59 16.62
C THR A 2 21.68 -47.86 15.20
N GLN A 3 22.27 -46.89 14.48
CA GLN A 3 23.59 -46.25 14.73
C GLN A 3 24.75 -47.27 14.90
N SER A 4 25.96 -47.11 14.35
CA SER A 4 26.61 -45.90 13.80
C SER A 4 27.71 -46.16 12.76
N ARG A 5 27.87 -45.21 11.82
CA ARG A 5 29.12 -44.53 11.35
C ARG A 5 30.48 -45.18 11.72
N ARG A 6 31.45 -45.30 10.80
CA ARG A 6 32.51 -44.31 10.41
C ARG A 6 33.49 -45.03 9.44
N ARG A 7 34.33 -44.43 8.57
CA ARG A 7 34.64 -43.04 8.12
C ARG A 7 35.54 -43.13 6.85
N ILE A 8 35.42 -42.16 5.92
CA ILE A 8 36.50 -41.44 5.15
C ILE A 8 37.50 -42.33 4.34
N THR A 9 37.69 -42.16 3.03
CA THR A 9 38.33 -40.97 2.39
C THR A 9 37.93 -40.78 0.92
N VAL A 10 38.10 -39.56 0.41
CA VAL A 10 37.78 -39.07 -0.95
C VAL A 10 38.93 -39.29 -1.93
N SER A 11 38.63 -39.62 -3.21
CA SER A 11 39.18 -38.98 -4.45
C SER A 11 39.15 -39.92 -5.68
N ARG A 12 38.97 -39.32 -6.86
CA ARG A 12 39.02 -39.93 -8.20
C ARG A 12 40.40 -40.53 -8.51
N SER A 13 40.46 -41.64 -9.26
CA SER A 13 40.75 -41.64 -10.71
C SER A 13 41.01 -43.05 -11.28
N ASP A 14 40.36 -43.34 -12.41
CA ASP A 14 40.91 -44.00 -13.60
C ASP A 14 41.57 -45.40 -13.59
N VAL A 15 40.99 -46.25 -14.45
CA VAL A 15 41.67 -47.13 -15.43
C VAL A 15 42.40 -48.40 -14.94
N ALA A 16 41.66 -49.50 -15.11
CA ALA A 16 42.07 -50.80 -15.67
C ALA A 16 43.00 -51.79 -14.91
N ALA A 17 42.69 -53.08 -15.18
CA ALA A 17 43.60 -54.12 -15.68
C ALA A 17 43.80 -55.39 -14.82
N ALA A 18 43.52 -56.53 -15.47
CA ALA A 18 43.98 -57.91 -15.22
C ALA A 18 43.31 -58.79 -16.29
N TYR A 19 43.91 -59.60 -17.18
CA TYR A 19 45.28 -60.01 -17.57
C TYR A 19 45.17 -60.58 -19.04
N SER A 20 46.19 -60.84 -19.88
CA SER A 20 47.66 -60.70 -19.83
C SER A 20 48.31 -60.85 -21.23
N ILE A 21 49.36 -60.05 -21.52
CA ILE A 21 50.66 -60.47 -22.15
C ILE A 21 50.72 -60.85 -23.66
N VAL A 22 51.34 -59.93 -24.44
CA VAL A 22 52.34 -60.09 -25.54
C VAL A 22 51.90 -60.77 -26.88
N GLY A 23 52.14 -60.18 -28.07
CA GLY A 23 52.92 -58.96 -28.36
C GLY A 23 52.86 -58.38 -29.79
N CYS A 24 53.63 -57.31 -29.98
CA CYS A 24 53.77 -56.41 -31.15
C CYS A 24 54.48 -57.04 -32.38
N PRO A 25 54.61 -56.31 -33.53
CA PRO A 25 53.61 -55.46 -34.20
C PRO A 25 53.67 -55.55 -35.76
N LEU A 26 52.60 -55.15 -36.46
CA LEU A 26 52.65 -54.27 -37.65
C LEU A 26 51.24 -53.90 -38.13
N LEU A 27 51.12 -52.73 -38.77
CA LEU A 27 49.85 -51.98 -38.85
C LEU A 27 48.89 -52.43 -39.98
N ARG A 28 47.60 -52.35 -39.63
CA ARG A 28 46.43 -52.04 -40.48
C ARG A 28 45.86 -53.11 -41.44
N LEU A 29 44.74 -53.64 -40.94
CA LEU A 29 43.39 -53.41 -41.52
C LEU A 29 42.98 -54.28 -42.73
N CYS A 30 42.40 -55.44 -42.44
CA CYS A 30 41.33 -56.06 -43.23
C CYS A 30 40.39 -56.81 -42.29
N LEU A 31 39.13 -56.38 -42.20
CA LEU A 31 38.04 -57.14 -41.57
C LEU A 31 37.22 -57.75 -42.72
N LEU A 32 37.05 -59.07 -42.75
CA LEU A 32 36.32 -59.72 -43.83
C LEU A 32 35.43 -60.87 -43.29
N ILE A 33 34.12 -60.70 -43.54
CA ILE A 33 33.11 -61.76 -43.74
C ILE A 33 32.76 -62.67 -42.54
N THR A 34 31.56 -62.41 -41.99
CA THR A 34 30.47 -63.40 -42.07
C THR A 34 29.34 -62.81 -42.92
N LEU A 35 29.08 -63.41 -44.09
CA LEU A 35 28.18 -62.89 -45.11
C LEU A 35 26.77 -63.47 -44.92
N VAL A 36 25.87 -62.75 -44.26
CA VAL A 36 24.43 -62.90 -44.54
C VAL A 36 24.11 -61.87 -45.62
N ALA A 37 23.89 -62.35 -46.84
CA ALA A 37 23.57 -61.49 -47.97
C ALA A 37 22.10 -61.04 -47.89
N SER A 38 21.80 -60.08 -47.01
CA SER A 38 20.72 -59.12 -47.30
C SER A 38 21.18 -58.30 -48.51
N CYS A 39 20.70 -58.70 -49.69
CA CYS A 39 20.93 -57.97 -50.92
C CYS A 39 20.44 -56.53 -50.73
N SER A 40 21.38 -55.57 -50.70
CA SER A 40 21.04 -54.17 -50.83
C SER A 40 20.58 -53.94 -52.27
N GLN A 41 19.30 -54.21 -52.53
CA GLN A 41 18.62 -53.60 -53.65
C GLN A 41 18.80 -52.10 -53.46
N ALA A 42 19.46 -51.44 -54.42
CA ALA A 42 19.35 -50.00 -54.52
C ALA A 42 17.85 -49.72 -54.67
N SER A 43 17.27 -48.97 -53.74
CA SER A 43 15.87 -48.56 -53.84
C SER A 43 15.69 -47.89 -55.20
N ALA A 44 14.76 -48.39 -56.01
CA ALA A 44 14.51 -47.78 -57.31
C ALA A 44 14.17 -46.31 -57.08
N GLN A 45 14.92 -45.40 -57.71
CA GLN A 45 14.55 -43.99 -57.74
C GLN A 45 13.55 -43.82 -58.88
N LEU A 46 12.28 -43.63 -58.54
CA LEU A 46 11.23 -43.30 -59.48
C LEU A 46 11.09 -41.78 -59.58
N VAL A 47 10.89 -41.27 -60.78
CA VAL A 47 10.60 -39.83 -61.00
C VAL A 47 9.19 -39.73 -61.53
N ALA A 48 8.32 -39.06 -60.77
CA ALA A 48 7.00 -38.65 -61.21
C ALA A 48 7.10 -37.29 -61.90
N ASN A 49 6.54 -37.18 -63.09
CA ASN A 49 6.57 -35.98 -63.93
C ASN A 49 5.18 -35.30 -63.96
N SER A 50 4.20 -35.85 -63.22
CA SER A 50 2.84 -35.35 -63.04
C SER A 50 2.25 -35.84 -61.70
N LEU A 51 1.21 -35.17 -61.20
CA LEU A 51 0.48 -35.63 -60.01
C LEU A 51 -0.18 -37.01 -60.20
N ALA A 52 -0.51 -37.39 -61.43
CA ALA A 52 -1.07 -38.70 -61.76
C ALA A 52 -0.05 -39.84 -61.57
N GLU A 53 1.20 -39.64 -61.96
CA GLU A 53 2.28 -40.60 -61.70
C GLU A 53 2.60 -40.70 -60.21
N LEU A 54 2.68 -39.56 -59.50
CA LEU A 54 2.92 -39.53 -58.07
C LEU A 54 1.82 -40.26 -57.27
N ARG A 55 0.54 -40.04 -57.62
CA ARG A 55 -0.60 -40.83 -57.07
C ARG A 55 -0.46 -42.33 -57.31
N SER A 56 -0.03 -42.74 -58.51
CA SER A 56 0.14 -44.16 -58.81
C SER A 56 1.23 -44.79 -57.94
N TYR A 57 2.37 -44.12 -57.76
CA TYR A 57 3.45 -44.64 -56.91
C TYR A 57 3.06 -44.62 -55.43
N GLY A 58 2.38 -43.56 -54.99
CA GLY A 58 1.90 -43.38 -53.61
C GLY A 58 1.08 -44.53 -53.03
N THR A 59 0.47 -45.36 -53.88
CA THR A 59 -0.36 -46.51 -53.46
C THR A 59 0.21 -47.88 -53.91
N SER A 60 1.36 -47.92 -54.58
CA SER A 60 1.87 -49.15 -55.23
C SER A 60 3.33 -49.51 -54.95
N VAL A 61 4.06 -48.76 -54.12
CA VAL A 61 5.49 -48.97 -53.89
C VAL A 61 5.81 -49.17 -52.41
N ASP A 62 6.88 -49.92 -52.13
CA ASP A 62 7.46 -50.12 -50.80
C ASP A 62 8.99 -50.00 -50.91
N ASN A 63 9.67 -49.56 -49.85
CA ASN A 63 11.13 -49.40 -49.76
C ASN A 63 11.75 -48.62 -50.94
N THR A 64 11.01 -47.66 -51.50
CA THR A 64 11.28 -46.98 -52.77
C THR A 64 11.51 -45.48 -52.54
N THR A 65 12.39 -44.86 -53.33
CA THR A 65 12.52 -43.39 -53.36
C THR A 65 11.74 -42.87 -54.56
N VAL A 66 10.73 -42.03 -54.32
CA VAL A 66 9.92 -41.39 -55.36
C VAL A 66 10.21 -39.89 -55.33
N VAL A 67 10.59 -39.31 -56.47
CA VAL A 67 10.88 -37.89 -56.60
C VAL A 67 9.83 -37.24 -57.50
N LEU A 68 9.27 -36.09 -57.11
CA LEU A 68 8.45 -35.27 -58.00
C LEU A 68 9.38 -34.31 -58.80
N SER A 69 9.27 -34.31 -60.13
CA SER A 69 10.18 -33.55 -60.99
C SER A 69 10.07 -32.04 -60.77
N GLY A 70 11.19 -31.38 -60.42
CA GLY A 70 11.27 -29.91 -60.41
C GLY A 70 11.42 -29.30 -61.82
N ALA A 71 11.55 -30.12 -62.87
CA ALA A 71 11.74 -29.65 -64.25
C ALA A 71 10.44 -29.65 -65.08
N ASP A 72 9.42 -30.38 -64.64
CA ASP A 72 8.12 -30.52 -65.29
C ASP A 72 7.03 -29.79 -64.49
N GLY A 73 5.81 -29.72 -65.00
CA GLY A 73 4.70 -29.06 -64.32
C GLY A 73 3.37 -29.23 -65.05
N ASP A 74 2.27 -28.91 -64.37
CA ASP A 74 0.92 -28.95 -64.93
C ASP A 74 0.49 -27.54 -65.38
N PRO A 75 -0.45 -27.42 -66.34
CA PRO A 75 -0.99 -26.12 -66.75
C PRO A 75 -1.86 -25.49 -65.66
N HIS A 76 -1.62 -24.21 -65.39
CA HIS A 76 -2.47 -23.40 -64.52
C HIS A 76 -3.93 -23.40 -65.02
N PRO A 77 -4.94 -23.63 -64.17
CA PRO A 77 -6.33 -23.84 -64.58
C PRO A 77 -6.93 -22.71 -65.42
N GLU A 78 -6.72 -21.45 -65.04
CA GLU A 78 -7.26 -20.28 -65.78
C GLU A 78 -6.42 -19.86 -67.01
N THR A 79 -5.08 -19.78 -66.88
CA THR A 79 -4.21 -19.20 -67.93
C THR A 79 -3.69 -20.22 -68.92
N GLY A 80 -3.75 -21.52 -68.60
CA GLY A 80 -3.14 -22.60 -69.37
C GLY A 80 -1.61 -22.61 -69.36
N VAL A 81 -0.96 -21.69 -68.63
CA VAL A 81 0.49 -21.59 -68.57
C VAL A 81 1.05 -22.72 -67.70
N VAL A 82 1.97 -23.51 -68.27
CA VAL A 82 2.77 -24.49 -67.53
C VAL A 82 4.00 -23.79 -66.95
N THR A 83 4.22 -23.93 -65.65
CA THR A 83 5.42 -23.44 -64.96
C THR A 83 6.19 -24.63 -64.40
N PRO A 84 7.47 -24.85 -64.78
CA PRO A 84 8.30 -25.92 -64.21
C PRO A 84 8.32 -25.88 -62.68
N GLY A 85 8.22 -27.04 -62.05
CA GLY A 85 8.06 -27.23 -60.61
C GLY A 85 6.64 -27.00 -60.09
N HIS A 86 5.72 -26.40 -60.85
CA HIS A 86 4.35 -26.15 -60.38
C HIS A 86 3.37 -27.18 -60.94
N TYR A 87 2.69 -27.87 -60.04
CA TYR A 87 1.65 -28.85 -60.32
C TYR A 87 0.29 -28.34 -59.83
N TRP A 88 -0.80 -28.78 -60.47
CA TRP A 88 -2.13 -28.21 -60.25
C TRP A 88 -3.19 -29.28 -60.05
N ILE A 89 -3.79 -29.28 -58.85
CA ILE A 89 -4.99 -30.04 -58.54
C ILE A 89 -6.18 -29.32 -59.19
N ASN A 90 -6.66 -29.87 -60.32
CA ASN A 90 -7.70 -29.32 -61.19
C ASN A 90 -8.68 -30.42 -61.64
N GLY A 91 -9.43 -30.99 -60.68
CA GLY A 91 -10.46 -32.00 -60.97
C GLY A 91 -9.93 -33.40 -61.30
N ASP A 92 -8.65 -33.64 -61.07
CA ASP A 92 -7.88 -34.85 -61.38
C ASP A 92 -7.84 -35.88 -60.23
N HIS A 93 -8.67 -35.70 -59.19
CA HIS A 93 -8.89 -36.71 -58.15
C HIS A 93 -10.08 -37.62 -58.47
N ILE A 94 -9.81 -38.93 -58.58
CA ILE A 94 -10.80 -39.99 -58.39
C ILE A 94 -10.17 -41.16 -57.62
N ALA A 95 -10.39 -41.22 -56.30
CA ALA A 95 -10.31 -42.43 -55.50
C ALA A 95 -11.72 -42.75 -54.94
N ASN A 96 -12.61 -43.18 -55.84
CA ASN A 96 -14.02 -43.53 -55.60
C ASN A 96 -14.86 -42.49 -54.81
N PRO A 97 -15.76 -41.71 -55.46
CA PRO A 97 -16.59 -40.71 -54.78
C PRO A 97 -17.63 -41.29 -53.81
N THR A 98 -17.71 -42.62 -53.62
CA THR A 98 -18.49 -43.24 -52.54
C THR A 98 -17.65 -43.63 -51.32
N SER A 99 -16.39 -43.20 -51.24
CA SER A 99 -15.55 -43.34 -50.03
C SER A 99 -16.08 -42.42 -48.92
N SER A 100 -16.00 -42.89 -47.68
CA SER A 100 -16.33 -42.09 -46.49
C SER A 100 -15.40 -40.88 -46.31
N MET A 101 -14.19 -40.92 -46.86
CA MET A 101 -13.21 -39.81 -46.86
C MET A 101 -12.41 -39.76 -48.19
N PRO A 102 -12.73 -38.85 -49.13
CA PRO A 102 -11.98 -38.63 -50.37
C PRO A 102 -10.57 -38.03 -50.16
N ILE A 103 -9.63 -38.39 -51.06
CA ILE A 103 -8.18 -38.11 -50.92
C ILE A 103 -7.59 -37.68 -52.28
N PHE A 104 -7.19 -36.41 -52.46
CA PHE A 104 -6.61 -35.95 -53.74
C PHE A 104 -5.26 -36.59 -54.08
N MET A 105 -4.45 -36.92 -53.08
CA MET A 105 -3.16 -37.60 -53.21
C MET A 105 -2.86 -38.42 -51.97
N GLU A 106 -2.48 -39.69 -52.12
CA GLU A 106 -2.01 -40.55 -51.03
C GLU A 106 -0.51 -40.85 -51.21
N LEU A 107 0.27 -40.72 -50.14
CA LEU A 107 1.70 -41.03 -50.04
C LEU A 107 1.87 -42.13 -48.97
N GLY A 108 1.64 -43.38 -49.37
CA GLY A 108 1.53 -44.53 -48.49
C GLY A 108 2.64 -45.57 -48.68
N GLY A 109 2.28 -46.85 -48.54
CA GLY A 109 3.22 -47.99 -48.57
C GLY A 109 4.05 -48.12 -47.29
N SER A 110 5.19 -48.80 -47.36
CA SER A 110 6.10 -48.99 -46.21
C SER A 110 7.56 -48.73 -46.57
N GLY A 111 8.27 -47.97 -45.72
CA GLY A 111 9.71 -47.70 -45.88
C GLY A 111 10.05 -46.77 -47.07
N ASN A 112 9.09 -46.02 -47.60
CA ASN A 112 9.28 -45.16 -48.76
C ASN A 112 9.90 -43.81 -48.40
N THR A 113 10.55 -43.17 -49.37
CA THR A 113 10.92 -41.75 -49.33
C THR A 113 10.26 -41.02 -50.48
N TYR A 114 9.35 -40.09 -50.19
CA TYR A 114 8.74 -39.20 -51.17
C TYR A 114 9.45 -37.84 -51.11
N ASP A 115 10.34 -37.58 -52.06
CA ASP A 115 11.08 -36.33 -52.16
C ASP A 115 10.37 -35.37 -53.13
N LEU A 116 9.75 -34.34 -52.58
CA LEU A 116 8.98 -33.32 -53.30
C LEU A 116 9.75 -31.99 -53.36
N SER A 117 11.00 -31.99 -52.93
CA SER A 117 11.85 -30.80 -52.85
C SER A 117 11.99 -30.08 -54.19
N GLY A 118 11.59 -28.81 -54.23
CA GLY A 118 11.61 -28.00 -55.46
C GLY A 118 10.36 -28.12 -56.34
N ALA A 119 9.36 -28.88 -55.91
CA ALA A 119 8.03 -28.91 -56.53
C ALA A 119 6.98 -28.24 -55.62
N THR A 120 6.00 -27.57 -56.24
CA THR A 120 4.88 -26.88 -55.59
C THR A 120 3.57 -27.47 -56.12
N ILE A 121 2.80 -28.10 -55.23
CA ILE A 121 1.45 -28.58 -55.52
C ILE A 121 0.47 -27.44 -55.20
N ASN A 122 -0.32 -27.01 -56.19
CA ASN A 122 -1.30 -25.93 -56.04
C ASN A 122 -2.72 -26.51 -56.08
N LEU A 123 -3.57 -26.05 -55.17
CA LEU A 123 -5.00 -26.39 -55.13
C LEU A 123 -5.83 -25.15 -55.43
N ASP A 124 -6.64 -25.21 -56.49
CA ASP A 124 -7.74 -24.27 -56.69
C ASP A 124 -8.84 -24.55 -55.64
N THR A 125 -9.09 -23.64 -54.71
CA THR A 125 -10.01 -23.84 -53.58
C THR A 125 -11.45 -24.13 -54.02
N ARG A 126 -11.85 -23.69 -55.23
CA ARG A 126 -13.15 -24.03 -55.83
C ARG A 126 -13.32 -25.53 -56.07
N LYS A 127 -12.22 -26.30 -56.14
CA LYS A 127 -12.25 -27.77 -56.27
C LYS A 127 -12.57 -28.49 -54.97
N LEU A 128 -12.73 -27.77 -53.86
CA LEU A 128 -13.27 -28.30 -52.61
C LEU A 128 -14.80 -28.38 -52.62
N ASP A 129 -15.46 -27.69 -53.56
CA ASP A 129 -16.88 -27.93 -53.85
C ASP A 129 -17.09 -29.37 -54.36
N GLY A 130 -18.25 -29.95 -54.05
CA GLY A 130 -18.54 -31.36 -54.32
C GLY A 130 -18.16 -32.34 -53.20
N PHE A 131 -17.50 -31.90 -52.12
CA PHE A 131 -17.05 -32.77 -51.03
C PHE A 131 -17.73 -32.49 -49.67
N GLY A 132 -18.03 -33.57 -48.93
CA GLY A 132 -18.53 -33.53 -47.55
C GLY A 132 -19.84 -34.30 -47.28
N ARG A 133 -20.45 -34.01 -46.11
CA ARG A 133 -21.55 -34.76 -45.49
C ARG A 133 -22.90 -34.58 -46.15
N SER A 134 -23.23 -33.39 -46.64
CA SER A 134 -24.49 -33.19 -47.36
C SER A 134 -24.48 -33.81 -48.76
N LEU A 135 -23.29 -34.17 -49.24
CA LEU A 135 -23.02 -34.74 -50.56
C LEU A 135 -22.73 -36.26 -50.54
N GLY A 136 -22.82 -36.90 -49.37
CA GLY A 136 -22.82 -38.35 -49.22
C GLY A 136 -21.54 -38.99 -48.64
N HIS A 137 -20.58 -38.18 -48.17
CA HIS A 137 -19.39 -38.67 -47.48
C HIS A 137 -19.58 -38.64 -45.96
N ASP A 138 -19.09 -39.65 -45.22
CA ASP A 138 -19.20 -39.63 -43.75
C ASP A 138 -18.29 -38.59 -43.09
N SER A 139 -17.32 -38.06 -43.85
CA SER A 139 -16.28 -37.14 -43.37
C SER A 139 -15.90 -36.06 -44.41
N GLY A 140 -14.68 -35.52 -44.30
CA GLY A 140 -14.20 -34.35 -45.04
C GLY A 140 -13.44 -34.74 -46.31
N VAL A 141 -12.58 -33.85 -46.78
CA VAL A 141 -11.64 -34.14 -47.88
C VAL A 141 -10.20 -33.89 -47.46
N ASP A 142 -9.31 -34.79 -47.86
CA ASP A 142 -7.88 -34.66 -47.66
C ASP A 142 -7.19 -34.32 -48.99
N VAL A 143 -6.30 -33.32 -48.97
CA VAL A 143 -5.57 -32.91 -50.17
C VAL A 143 -4.34 -33.80 -50.37
N VAL A 144 -3.51 -33.94 -49.34
CA VAL A 144 -2.41 -34.93 -49.28
C VAL A 144 -2.56 -35.78 -48.02
N ARG A 145 -2.70 -37.09 -48.17
CA ARG A 145 -2.72 -38.05 -47.06
C ARG A 145 -1.45 -38.88 -47.04
N ILE A 146 -0.80 -38.96 -45.88
CA ILE A 146 0.38 -39.76 -45.60
C ILE A 146 -0.08 -40.94 -44.73
N THR A 147 0.15 -42.16 -45.22
CA THR A 147 -0.34 -43.41 -44.62
C THR A 147 0.78 -44.44 -44.53
N GLY A 148 0.46 -45.64 -44.02
CA GLY A 148 1.40 -46.76 -44.02
C GLY A 148 2.41 -46.71 -42.88
N SER A 149 3.63 -47.19 -43.10
CA SER A 149 4.61 -47.35 -42.02
C SER A 149 6.06 -47.08 -42.41
N GLY A 150 6.76 -46.24 -41.63
CA GLY A 150 8.18 -45.95 -41.83
C GLY A 150 8.48 -45.10 -43.07
N ASN A 151 7.49 -44.36 -43.57
CA ASN A 151 7.64 -43.51 -44.74
C ASN A 151 8.23 -42.15 -44.35
N THR A 152 9.00 -41.53 -45.25
CA THR A 152 9.54 -40.17 -45.11
C THR A 152 9.05 -39.30 -46.27
N VAL A 153 8.42 -38.17 -45.99
CA VAL A 153 8.07 -37.15 -47.00
C VAL A 153 9.01 -35.95 -46.82
N ARG A 154 9.61 -35.45 -47.91
CA ARG A 154 10.51 -34.29 -47.90
C ARG A 154 10.03 -33.17 -48.79
N GLY A 155 10.21 -31.93 -48.35
CA GLY A 155 10.00 -30.73 -49.16
C GLY A 155 8.58 -30.52 -49.68
N LEU A 156 7.55 -30.99 -48.97
CA LEU A 156 6.15 -30.90 -49.41
C LEU A 156 5.68 -29.44 -49.43
N THR A 157 5.62 -28.82 -50.62
CA THR A 157 5.04 -27.48 -50.78
C THR A 157 3.61 -27.60 -51.33
N LEU A 158 2.60 -27.22 -50.55
CA LEU A 158 1.18 -27.37 -50.87
C LEU A 158 0.41 -26.05 -50.65
N ILE A 159 0.01 -25.40 -51.74
CA ILE A 159 -0.52 -24.02 -51.71
C ILE A 159 -1.99 -24.01 -52.13
N GLY A 160 -2.87 -23.64 -51.20
CA GLY A 160 -4.26 -23.28 -51.47
C GLY A 160 -4.35 -21.92 -52.16
N GLN A 161 -4.90 -21.91 -53.36
CA GLN A 161 -5.03 -20.75 -54.23
C GLN A 161 -6.51 -20.38 -54.36
N ASP A 162 -6.88 -19.21 -53.84
CA ASP A 162 -8.16 -18.58 -54.16
C ASP A 162 -8.03 -17.89 -55.53
N ILE A 163 -8.06 -18.71 -56.60
CA ILE A 163 -7.85 -18.23 -57.97
C ILE A 163 -9.03 -17.34 -58.38
N ALA A 164 -8.79 -16.04 -58.36
CA ALA A 164 -9.71 -14.94 -58.65
C ALA A 164 -10.91 -14.81 -57.68
N LEU A 165 -10.73 -13.93 -56.68
CA LEU A 165 -11.83 -13.12 -56.12
C LEU A 165 -12.55 -12.26 -57.20
N ASP A 166 -11.97 -12.10 -58.40
CA ASP A 166 -12.43 -11.20 -59.46
C ASP A 166 -13.47 -11.78 -60.45
N THR A 167 -13.75 -13.09 -60.46
CA THR A 167 -14.64 -13.71 -61.48
C THR A 167 -15.97 -14.23 -60.96
N ASP A 168 -16.01 -14.79 -59.75
CA ASP A 168 -17.24 -15.25 -59.09
C ASP A 168 -17.09 -15.17 -57.55
N PRO A 169 -17.70 -14.17 -56.89
CA PRO A 169 -17.67 -14.04 -55.43
C PRO A 169 -18.58 -15.05 -54.71
N ASP A 170 -19.56 -15.64 -55.41
CA ASP A 170 -20.56 -16.55 -54.84
C ASP A 170 -20.14 -18.03 -54.93
N ALA A 171 -19.09 -18.34 -55.70
CA ALA A 171 -18.54 -19.69 -55.85
C ALA A 171 -18.14 -20.33 -54.50
N GLN A 172 -18.58 -21.57 -54.26
CA GLN A 172 -18.17 -22.36 -53.11
C GLN A 172 -16.67 -22.73 -53.22
N ARG A 173 -15.92 -22.47 -52.14
CA ARG A 173 -14.45 -22.65 -52.05
C ARG A 173 -14.03 -23.58 -50.91
N PHE A 174 -14.97 -24.35 -50.39
CA PHE A 174 -14.83 -25.15 -49.17
C PHE A 174 -15.58 -26.48 -49.34
N ALA A 175 -15.10 -27.53 -48.66
CA ALA A 175 -15.92 -28.73 -48.45
C ALA A 175 -17.06 -28.39 -47.47
N ASP A 176 -18.21 -29.06 -47.60
CA ASP A 176 -19.41 -28.70 -46.83
C ASP A 176 -19.29 -28.94 -45.30
N TRP A 177 -18.20 -29.60 -44.87
CA TRP A 177 -17.90 -29.93 -43.48
C TRP A 177 -16.44 -29.61 -43.07
N ALA A 178 -15.44 -30.24 -43.69
CA ALA A 178 -14.03 -30.04 -43.36
C ALA A 178 -13.07 -30.41 -44.51
N THR A 179 -11.96 -29.67 -44.61
CA THR A 179 -10.81 -29.93 -45.48
C THR A 179 -9.54 -30.07 -44.64
N GLN A 180 -8.73 -31.11 -44.90
CA GLN A 180 -7.37 -31.25 -44.40
C GLN A 180 -6.40 -31.08 -45.57
N TYR A 181 -5.50 -30.10 -45.50
CA TYR A 181 -4.47 -29.96 -46.54
C TYR A 181 -3.46 -31.10 -46.46
N VAL A 182 -2.98 -31.41 -45.25
CA VAL A 182 -2.23 -32.64 -44.98
C VAL A 182 -2.88 -33.44 -43.86
N GLU A 183 -3.02 -34.75 -44.06
CA GLU A 183 -3.36 -35.74 -43.04
C GLU A 183 -2.18 -36.72 -42.90
N LEU A 184 -1.71 -36.95 -41.68
CA LEU A 184 -0.73 -37.98 -41.38
C LEU A 184 -1.34 -39.05 -40.46
N SER A 185 -1.23 -40.30 -40.88
CA SER A 185 -1.72 -41.48 -40.18
C SER A 185 -0.71 -42.63 -40.30
N GLY A 186 -0.92 -43.72 -39.55
CA GLY A 186 -0.02 -44.88 -39.57
C GLY A 186 1.22 -44.73 -38.66
N ALA A 187 2.20 -45.60 -38.82
CA ALA A 187 3.23 -45.82 -37.80
C ALA A 187 4.64 -45.39 -38.24
N ASN A 188 5.34 -44.64 -37.38
CA ASN A 188 6.73 -44.22 -37.57
C ASN A 188 6.95 -43.42 -38.87
N ASN A 189 5.95 -42.66 -39.31
CA ASN A 189 6.03 -41.82 -40.51
C ASN A 189 6.64 -40.46 -40.17
N THR A 190 7.51 -39.97 -41.07
CA THR A 190 8.28 -38.73 -40.92
C THR A 190 7.90 -37.73 -42.01
N VAL A 191 7.76 -36.46 -41.66
CA VAL A 191 7.72 -35.33 -42.60
C VAL A 191 8.87 -34.39 -42.25
N ASP A 192 9.68 -34.05 -43.25
CA ASP A 192 10.95 -33.31 -43.08
C ASP A 192 11.04 -32.24 -44.17
N GLY A 193 10.58 -31.03 -43.84
CA GLY A 193 10.33 -29.95 -44.80
C GLY A 193 8.90 -29.99 -45.34
N ALA A 194 8.03 -29.08 -44.90
CA ALA A 194 6.69 -28.91 -45.48
C ALA A 194 6.20 -27.45 -45.40
N HIS A 195 5.86 -26.84 -46.53
CA HIS A 195 5.25 -25.50 -46.58
C HIS A 195 3.80 -25.62 -47.05
N VAL A 196 2.84 -25.30 -46.17
CA VAL A 196 1.40 -25.44 -46.46
C VAL A 196 0.68 -24.12 -46.25
N VAL A 197 0.02 -23.62 -47.29
CA VAL A 197 -0.84 -22.43 -47.21
C VAL A 197 -2.29 -22.89 -47.35
N SER A 198 -3.03 -22.97 -46.25
CA SER A 198 -4.42 -23.43 -46.27
C SER A 198 -5.37 -22.26 -46.52
N ARG A 199 -6.12 -22.33 -47.63
CA ARG A 199 -7.25 -21.43 -47.95
C ARG A 199 -8.53 -22.23 -48.19
N GLY A 200 -9.63 -21.55 -48.50
CA GLY A 200 -10.90 -22.21 -48.84
C GLY A 200 -11.76 -22.56 -47.62
N SER A 201 -12.11 -21.55 -46.83
CA SER A 201 -13.19 -21.63 -45.84
C SER A 201 -14.40 -20.79 -46.29
N ARG A 202 -15.44 -20.66 -45.46
CA ARG A 202 -16.65 -19.89 -45.80
C ARG A 202 -16.30 -18.47 -46.28
N THR A 203 -16.94 -18.00 -47.35
CA THR A 203 -16.72 -16.65 -47.91
C THR A 203 -17.48 -15.57 -47.14
N ASP A 204 -18.63 -15.91 -46.56
CA ASP A 204 -19.60 -15.00 -45.95
C ASP A 204 -19.39 -14.74 -44.44
N ALA A 205 -18.38 -15.34 -43.83
CA ALA A 205 -17.84 -14.95 -42.51
C ALA A 205 -16.43 -15.54 -42.34
N TYR A 206 -15.59 -15.33 -43.36
CA TYR A 206 -14.24 -15.91 -43.47
C TYR A 206 -13.42 -15.67 -42.19
N GLY A 207 -12.95 -16.75 -41.58
CA GLY A 207 -12.19 -16.73 -40.33
C GLY A 207 -12.96 -16.45 -39.03
N LEU A 208 -14.15 -15.83 -39.08
CA LEU A 208 -14.84 -15.28 -37.90
C LEU A 208 -15.67 -16.31 -37.08
N GLY A 209 -15.37 -17.59 -37.22
CA GLY A 209 -16.24 -18.65 -36.69
C GLY A 209 -16.22 -18.85 -35.17
N ASP A 210 -15.28 -18.23 -34.44
CA ASP A 210 -15.32 -18.19 -32.97
C ASP A 210 -16.35 -17.17 -32.46
N ALA A 211 -16.50 -16.04 -33.17
CA ALA A 211 -17.45 -14.97 -32.85
C ALA A 211 -18.90 -15.34 -33.23
N PHE A 212 -19.10 -16.10 -34.31
CA PHE A 212 -20.46 -16.44 -34.77
C PHE A 212 -20.94 -17.83 -34.33
N GLY A 213 -20.16 -18.51 -33.48
CA GLY A 213 -20.50 -19.81 -32.93
C GLY A 213 -20.29 -20.93 -33.95
N LYS A 214 -19.64 -22.00 -33.51
CA LYS A 214 -19.26 -23.12 -34.39
C LYS A 214 -19.77 -24.44 -33.86
N GLY A 215 -20.34 -25.27 -34.74
CA GLY A 215 -20.53 -26.70 -34.49
C GLY A 215 -21.50 -27.14 -33.39
N ALA A 216 -22.17 -26.21 -32.69
CA ALA A 216 -23.25 -26.47 -31.72
C ALA A 216 -22.93 -27.47 -30.58
N SER A 217 -22.40 -26.97 -29.47
CA SER A 217 -22.64 -27.58 -28.15
C SER A 217 -23.75 -26.79 -27.41
N GLN A 218 -24.25 -27.30 -26.28
CA GLN A 218 -25.28 -26.64 -25.44
C GLN A 218 -26.69 -26.46 -26.05
N GLY A 219 -27.00 -27.07 -27.20
CA GLY A 219 -28.39 -27.24 -27.67
C GLY A 219 -29.05 -26.03 -28.35
N VAL A 220 -28.29 -24.97 -28.63
CA VAL A 220 -28.73 -23.82 -29.44
C VAL A 220 -28.03 -23.85 -30.81
N SER A 221 -28.71 -23.44 -31.89
CA SER A 221 -28.15 -23.47 -33.25
C SER A 221 -27.23 -22.27 -33.53
N PRO A 222 -25.93 -22.47 -33.83
CA PRO A 222 -24.97 -21.39 -34.07
C PRO A 222 -25.42 -20.48 -35.22
N TYR A 223 -24.95 -19.22 -35.23
CA TYR A 223 -25.22 -18.32 -36.35
C TYR A 223 -24.60 -18.84 -37.65
N ILE A 224 -23.53 -19.65 -37.55
CA ILE A 224 -22.87 -20.26 -38.70
C ILE A 224 -22.64 -21.78 -38.59
N LEU A 225 -22.70 -22.46 -39.72
CA LEU A 225 -22.37 -23.89 -39.83
C LEU A 225 -20.85 -24.15 -39.84
N HIS A 226 -20.48 -25.33 -39.35
CA HIS A 226 -19.10 -25.81 -39.26
C HIS A 226 -18.55 -26.20 -40.65
N ARG A 227 -17.69 -25.35 -41.21
CA ARG A 227 -17.03 -25.51 -42.52
C ARG A 227 -15.57 -25.07 -42.41
N LYS A 228 -14.68 -26.01 -42.12
CA LYS A 228 -13.27 -25.72 -41.80
C LYS A 228 -12.30 -26.10 -42.90
N ALA A 229 -11.20 -25.38 -43.04
CA ALA A 229 -10.02 -25.82 -43.78
C ALA A 229 -8.78 -25.69 -42.90
N SER A 230 -8.18 -26.82 -42.52
CA SER A 230 -7.00 -26.88 -41.66
C SER A 230 -5.75 -27.26 -42.47
N ALA A 231 -4.57 -26.80 -42.03
CA ALA A 231 -3.33 -26.99 -42.76
C ALA A 231 -2.71 -28.39 -42.57
N PHE A 232 -2.57 -28.87 -41.33
CA PHE A 232 -1.92 -30.15 -41.04
C PHE A 232 -2.60 -30.90 -39.87
N ARG A 233 -3.10 -32.11 -40.15
CA ARG A 233 -3.66 -33.03 -39.16
C ARG A 233 -2.72 -34.22 -38.96
N VAL A 234 -2.47 -34.57 -37.70
CA VAL A 234 -1.95 -35.89 -37.31
C VAL A 234 -3.12 -36.67 -36.74
N GLY A 235 -3.65 -37.59 -37.54
CA GLY A 235 -4.78 -38.45 -37.20
C GLY A 235 -4.35 -39.70 -36.44
N GLU A 236 -4.87 -40.85 -36.87
CA GLU A 236 -4.59 -42.17 -36.28
C GLU A 236 -3.15 -42.61 -36.58
N ALA A 237 -2.20 -42.02 -35.85
CA ALA A 237 -0.77 -42.22 -36.02
C ALA A 237 -0.09 -42.76 -34.76
N THR A 238 1.13 -43.29 -34.91
CA THR A 238 1.98 -43.71 -33.79
C THR A 238 3.43 -43.39 -34.09
N ASN A 239 4.13 -42.71 -33.18
CA ASN A 239 5.52 -42.24 -33.37
C ASN A 239 5.68 -41.35 -34.62
N ALA A 240 4.74 -40.42 -34.83
CA ALA A 240 4.81 -39.46 -35.94
C ALA A 240 5.89 -38.40 -35.67
N VAL A 241 6.72 -38.11 -36.66
CA VAL A 241 7.79 -37.09 -36.56
C VAL A 241 7.59 -36.05 -37.66
N ILE A 242 7.45 -34.78 -37.28
CA ILE A 242 7.31 -33.66 -38.20
C ILE A 242 8.43 -32.65 -37.88
N ASN A 243 9.23 -32.31 -38.88
CA ASN A 243 10.34 -31.37 -38.78
C ASN A 243 10.28 -30.35 -39.93
N ASP A 244 10.73 -29.11 -39.68
CA ASP A 244 10.86 -28.06 -40.71
C ASP A 244 9.52 -27.75 -41.44
N MET A 245 8.45 -27.61 -40.66
CA MET A 245 7.09 -27.38 -41.18
C MET A 245 6.68 -25.90 -41.02
N HIS A 246 6.30 -25.27 -42.11
CA HIS A 246 5.81 -23.89 -42.18
C HIS A 246 4.36 -23.86 -42.64
N LEU A 247 3.44 -23.43 -41.77
CA LEU A 247 2.00 -23.36 -42.04
C LEU A 247 1.51 -21.91 -42.09
N GLU A 248 0.77 -21.56 -43.12
CA GLU A 248 0.03 -20.29 -43.24
C GLU A 248 -1.48 -20.60 -43.27
N ALA A 249 -2.13 -20.40 -42.12
CA ALA A 249 -3.51 -20.75 -41.84
C ALA A 249 -4.48 -19.63 -42.23
N TYR A 250 -4.54 -19.28 -43.51
CA TYR A 250 -5.49 -18.31 -44.07
C TYR A 250 -6.85 -18.95 -44.35
N ALA A 251 -7.45 -19.50 -43.31
CA ALA A 251 -8.78 -20.08 -43.32
C ALA A 251 -9.29 -20.31 -41.89
N PHE A 252 -10.60 -20.37 -41.73
CA PHE A 252 -11.19 -20.87 -40.50
C PHE A 252 -10.86 -22.36 -40.31
N GLY A 253 -9.88 -22.68 -39.48
CA GLY A 253 -9.39 -24.03 -39.24
C GLY A 253 -8.20 -24.07 -38.29
N HIS A 254 -7.56 -25.24 -38.16
CA HIS A 254 -6.33 -25.40 -37.38
C HIS A 254 -5.09 -25.22 -38.25
N GLY A 255 -3.99 -24.77 -37.64
CA GLY A 255 -2.67 -24.92 -38.22
C GLY A 255 -2.25 -26.38 -38.18
N PHE A 256 -1.57 -26.77 -37.11
CA PHE A 256 -1.21 -28.14 -36.78
C PHE A 256 -2.12 -28.69 -35.67
N PHE A 257 -2.68 -29.89 -35.84
CA PHE A 257 -3.47 -30.52 -34.77
C PHE A 257 -3.42 -32.05 -34.75
N VAL A 258 -3.54 -32.60 -33.55
CA VAL A 258 -3.37 -34.02 -33.23
C VAL A 258 -4.67 -34.62 -32.71
N GLN A 259 -5.08 -35.76 -33.28
CA GLN A 259 -6.34 -36.47 -32.98
C GLN A 259 -6.14 -37.99 -33.06
N ASN A 260 -6.34 -38.72 -31.96
CA ASN A 260 -6.16 -40.18 -31.89
C ASN A 260 -4.73 -40.68 -32.21
N SER A 261 -3.71 -39.82 -32.08
CA SER A 261 -2.30 -40.17 -32.28
C SER A 261 -1.62 -40.54 -30.96
N THR A 262 -0.61 -41.43 -31.01
CA THR A 262 0.29 -41.71 -29.89
C THR A 262 1.73 -41.28 -30.20
N ASN A 263 2.40 -40.57 -29.30
CA ASN A 263 3.77 -40.07 -29.45
C ASN A 263 3.98 -39.24 -30.74
N THR A 264 3.44 -38.03 -30.78
CA THR A 264 3.69 -37.08 -31.88
C THR A 264 4.85 -36.16 -31.54
N THR A 265 5.76 -35.94 -32.49
CA THR A 265 6.89 -35.00 -32.37
C THR A 265 6.78 -33.92 -33.45
N LEU A 266 6.89 -32.65 -33.06
CA LEU A 266 6.91 -31.49 -33.95
C LEU A 266 8.14 -30.62 -33.64
N THR A 267 9.04 -30.41 -34.60
CA THR A 267 10.27 -29.64 -34.38
C THR A 267 10.55 -28.59 -35.45
N ASN A 268 11.26 -27.51 -35.09
CA ASN A 268 11.80 -26.50 -36.01
C ASN A 268 10.74 -25.92 -36.96
N SER A 269 9.57 -25.55 -36.44
CA SER A 269 8.37 -25.32 -37.25
C SER A 269 7.72 -23.96 -36.98
N THR A 270 6.95 -23.43 -37.92
CA THR A 270 6.19 -22.18 -37.77
C THR A 270 4.73 -22.32 -38.15
N VAL A 271 3.82 -21.71 -37.41
CA VAL A 271 2.38 -21.68 -37.72
C VAL A 271 1.86 -20.25 -37.63
N THR A 272 1.37 -19.71 -38.73
CA THR A 272 0.97 -18.30 -38.85
C THR A 272 -0.50 -18.18 -39.25
N GLY A 273 -1.27 -17.41 -38.50
CA GLY A 273 -2.65 -17.05 -38.80
C GLY A 273 -2.81 -15.61 -39.30
N GLU A 274 -4.06 -15.15 -39.35
CA GLU A 274 -4.46 -13.79 -39.72
C GLU A 274 -5.29 -13.17 -38.59
N LEU A 275 -5.15 -11.85 -38.38
CA LEU A 275 -5.90 -11.09 -37.39
C LEU A 275 -6.79 -10.03 -38.08
N PHE A 276 -8.03 -9.91 -37.61
CA PHE A 276 -9.01 -8.90 -38.03
C PHE A 276 -9.30 -7.93 -36.88
N SER A 277 -9.63 -6.67 -37.17
CA SER A 277 -10.08 -5.74 -36.12
C SER A 277 -11.49 -6.10 -35.63
N SER A 278 -11.78 -5.83 -34.35
CA SER A 278 -13.15 -5.95 -33.80
C SER A 278 -14.17 -5.17 -34.63
N GLN A 279 -13.83 -3.96 -35.05
CA GLN A 279 -14.69 -3.12 -35.89
C GLN A 279 -15.14 -3.83 -37.18
N GLY A 280 -14.24 -4.54 -37.88
CA GLY A 280 -14.61 -5.30 -39.07
C GLY A 280 -15.58 -6.47 -38.79
N VAL A 281 -15.55 -7.02 -37.57
CA VAL A 281 -16.49 -8.06 -37.11
C VAL A 281 -17.81 -7.44 -36.64
N VAL A 282 -17.79 -6.27 -35.99
CA VAL A 282 -18.98 -5.50 -35.60
C VAL A 282 -19.76 -5.06 -36.84
N GLU A 283 -19.09 -4.58 -37.88
CA GLU A 283 -19.71 -4.15 -39.15
C GLU A 283 -20.32 -5.31 -39.95
N HIS A 284 -20.01 -6.55 -39.60
CA HIS A 284 -20.46 -7.73 -40.31
C HIS A 284 -21.99 -7.91 -40.24
N PRO A 285 -22.70 -8.24 -41.34
CA PRO A 285 -24.17 -8.36 -41.33
C PRO A 285 -24.73 -9.34 -40.29
N LEU A 286 -24.04 -10.46 -40.03
CA LEU A 286 -24.44 -11.40 -38.97
C LEU A 286 -24.35 -10.78 -37.57
N TYR A 287 -23.33 -9.95 -37.31
CA TYR A 287 -23.23 -9.27 -36.03
C TYR A 287 -24.33 -8.22 -35.88
N GLN A 288 -24.55 -7.40 -36.92
CA GLN A 288 -25.62 -6.40 -36.96
C GLN A 288 -27.03 -7.01 -36.81
N GLN A 289 -27.24 -8.25 -37.24
CA GLN A 289 -28.49 -8.98 -37.06
C GLN A 289 -28.75 -9.38 -35.60
N HIS A 290 -27.71 -9.75 -34.84
CA HIS A 290 -27.84 -10.28 -33.49
C HIS A 290 -27.52 -9.26 -32.38
N GLY A 291 -26.71 -8.24 -32.67
CA GLY A 291 -26.25 -7.21 -31.72
C GLY A 291 -25.21 -7.68 -30.70
N HIS A 292 -24.90 -8.98 -30.71
CA HIS A 292 -24.00 -9.67 -29.80
C HIS A 292 -23.38 -10.89 -30.53
N THR A 293 -22.31 -11.49 -29.99
CA THR A 293 -21.82 -12.78 -30.53
C THR A 293 -22.71 -13.94 -30.12
N TRP A 294 -22.40 -15.12 -30.65
CA TRP A 294 -22.95 -16.39 -30.23
C TRP A 294 -23.02 -16.61 -28.72
N TRP A 295 -22.05 -16.10 -27.97
CA TRP A 295 -21.96 -16.28 -26.52
C TRP A 295 -22.84 -15.32 -25.71
N GLY A 296 -23.49 -14.33 -26.34
CA GLY A 296 -24.48 -13.44 -25.70
C GLY A 296 -24.02 -12.01 -25.37
N GLU A 297 -22.73 -11.71 -25.52
CA GLU A 297 -22.12 -10.41 -25.10
C GLU A 297 -21.85 -9.46 -26.29
N PRO A 298 -21.44 -8.19 -26.08
CA PRO A 298 -20.95 -7.31 -27.15
C PRO A 298 -19.43 -7.44 -27.42
N ILE A 299 -18.96 -7.10 -28.64
CA ILE A 299 -17.51 -7.10 -28.97
C ILE A 299 -16.89 -5.84 -28.34
N PRO A 300 -15.82 -5.95 -27.53
CA PRO A 300 -15.06 -4.78 -27.11
C PRO A 300 -14.42 -4.06 -28.30
N ASP A 301 -14.33 -2.74 -28.23
CA ASP A 301 -13.68 -1.93 -29.25
C ASP A 301 -12.16 -2.20 -29.30
N ASP A 302 -11.51 -1.86 -30.42
CA ASP A 302 -10.05 -1.83 -30.62
C ASP A 302 -9.23 -3.11 -30.33
N ILE A 303 -9.86 -4.29 -30.23
CA ILE A 303 -9.17 -5.58 -30.08
C ILE A 303 -8.99 -6.32 -31.42
N MET A 304 -8.05 -7.28 -31.46
CA MET A 304 -7.85 -8.16 -32.61
C MET A 304 -8.53 -9.54 -32.47
N ILE A 305 -9.06 -10.04 -33.57
CA ILE A 305 -9.84 -11.28 -33.70
C ILE A 305 -9.13 -12.22 -34.69
N SER A 306 -8.67 -13.38 -34.25
CA SER A 306 -8.00 -14.33 -35.15
C SER A 306 -8.99 -14.96 -36.14
N GLY A 307 -8.54 -15.08 -37.39
CA GLY A 307 -9.23 -15.82 -38.45
C GLY A 307 -9.06 -17.34 -38.38
N ALA A 308 -8.13 -17.82 -37.56
CA ALA A 308 -7.82 -19.25 -37.43
C ALA A 308 -8.00 -19.71 -35.98
N GLU A 309 -8.04 -21.02 -35.76
CA GLU A 309 -8.24 -21.59 -34.42
C GLU A 309 -6.89 -21.83 -33.70
N GLY A 310 -6.68 -23.02 -33.13
CA GLY A 310 -5.39 -23.37 -32.51
C GLY A 310 -4.28 -23.54 -33.53
N GLY A 311 -3.09 -23.01 -33.22
CA GLY A 311 -1.86 -23.16 -33.98
C GLY A 311 -1.25 -24.54 -33.84
N VAL A 312 -0.99 -24.98 -32.62
CA VAL A 312 -0.67 -26.37 -32.26
C VAL A 312 -1.76 -26.85 -31.31
N ARG A 313 -2.62 -27.80 -31.72
CA ARG A 313 -3.76 -28.24 -30.89
C ARG A 313 -3.85 -29.75 -30.70
N VAL A 314 -4.23 -30.17 -29.50
CA VAL A 314 -4.55 -31.57 -29.18
C VAL A 314 -6.05 -31.74 -28.93
N TYR A 315 -6.57 -32.90 -29.31
CA TYR A 315 -7.94 -33.34 -29.07
C TYR A 315 -7.95 -34.69 -28.34
N GLY A 316 -9.06 -34.96 -27.64
CA GLY A 316 -9.22 -36.18 -26.87
C GLY A 316 -9.01 -37.44 -27.71
N GLY A 317 -8.33 -38.43 -27.13
CA GLY A 317 -7.90 -39.66 -27.80
C GLY A 317 -6.44 -39.64 -28.25
N ALA A 318 -5.80 -38.46 -28.33
CA ALA A 318 -4.35 -38.36 -28.49
C ALA A 318 -3.63 -38.58 -27.15
N SER A 319 -2.38 -39.06 -27.20
CA SER A 319 -1.53 -39.26 -26.03
C SER A 319 -0.04 -39.11 -26.36
N GLY A 320 0.63 -38.15 -25.73
CA GLY A 320 2.06 -37.91 -25.91
C GLY A 320 2.36 -36.95 -27.05
N LEU A 321 2.79 -35.73 -26.70
CA LEU A 321 3.21 -34.69 -27.63
C LEU A 321 4.57 -34.12 -27.21
N THR A 322 5.50 -34.02 -28.16
CA THR A 322 6.77 -33.30 -28.01
C THR A 322 6.81 -32.17 -29.03
N VAL A 323 7.07 -30.95 -28.58
CA VAL A 323 7.20 -29.74 -29.40
C VAL A 323 8.54 -29.08 -29.08
N ASP A 324 9.39 -28.85 -30.07
CA ASP A 324 10.69 -28.18 -29.87
C ASP A 324 11.00 -27.15 -30.96
N ASN A 325 11.41 -25.95 -30.57
CA ASN A 325 11.73 -24.86 -31.50
C ASN A 325 10.56 -24.55 -32.47
N VAL A 326 9.38 -24.27 -31.93
CA VAL A 326 8.17 -23.97 -32.71
C VAL A 326 7.65 -22.56 -32.43
N VAL A 327 7.39 -21.78 -33.48
CA VAL A 327 6.83 -20.43 -33.36
C VAL A 327 5.41 -20.38 -33.91
N VAL A 328 4.46 -19.94 -33.09
CA VAL A 328 3.06 -19.72 -33.50
C VAL A 328 2.76 -18.23 -33.49
N THR A 329 2.17 -17.70 -34.56
CA THR A 329 1.80 -16.28 -34.66
C THR A 329 0.36 -16.09 -35.12
N ASN A 330 -0.33 -15.08 -34.60
CA ASN A 330 -1.65 -14.62 -35.09
C ASN A 330 -2.79 -15.67 -35.10
N MET A 331 -2.62 -16.77 -34.37
CA MET A 331 -3.63 -17.82 -34.17
C MET A 331 -4.53 -17.48 -32.95
N ARG A 332 -5.75 -18.03 -32.88
CA ARG A 332 -6.61 -17.85 -31.70
C ARG A 332 -5.94 -18.38 -30.43
N THR A 333 -5.33 -19.56 -30.52
CA THR A 333 -4.52 -20.12 -29.43
C THR A 333 -3.17 -20.55 -30.00
N GLY A 334 -2.06 -20.20 -29.35
CA GLY A 334 -0.72 -20.66 -29.72
C GLY A 334 -0.61 -22.18 -29.62
N PHE A 335 -0.57 -22.67 -28.38
CA PHE A 335 -0.46 -24.09 -28.02
C PHE A 335 -1.67 -24.49 -27.17
N ALA A 336 -2.54 -25.33 -27.72
CA ALA A 336 -3.80 -25.77 -27.10
C ALA A 336 -3.77 -27.27 -26.77
N THR A 337 -3.08 -27.64 -25.69
CA THR A 337 -2.73 -29.04 -25.36
C THR A 337 -3.66 -29.69 -24.34
N VAL A 338 -4.67 -28.96 -23.84
CA VAL A 338 -5.68 -29.33 -22.83
C VAL A 338 -6.21 -30.78 -22.86
N HIS A 339 -6.31 -31.41 -24.05
CA HIS A 339 -6.96 -32.71 -24.22
C HIS A 339 -6.00 -33.88 -24.49
N ASP A 340 -4.70 -33.71 -24.30
CA ASP A 340 -3.74 -34.83 -24.38
C ASP A 340 -3.93 -35.80 -23.19
N GLY A 341 -3.99 -37.10 -23.47
CA GLY A 341 -4.12 -38.14 -22.45
C GLY A 341 -2.79 -38.69 -21.91
N GLY A 342 -1.66 -38.14 -22.36
CA GLY A 342 -0.29 -38.53 -22.00
C GLY A 342 0.54 -37.36 -21.49
N ALA A 343 1.86 -37.41 -21.73
CA ALA A 343 2.79 -36.35 -21.33
C ALA A 343 2.99 -35.34 -22.48
N VAL A 344 2.90 -34.05 -22.17
CA VAL A 344 3.14 -32.96 -23.12
C VAL A 344 4.46 -32.28 -22.76
N ASN A 345 5.38 -32.20 -23.71
CA ASN A 345 6.67 -31.54 -23.55
C ASN A 345 6.79 -30.44 -24.60
N ILE A 346 7.00 -29.19 -24.16
CA ILE A 346 7.21 -28.03 -25.04
C ILE A 346 8.53 -27.37 -24.66
N SER A 347 9.44 -27.20 -25.61
CA SER A 347 10.71 -26.51 -25.41
C SER A 347 11.00 -25.51 -26.53
N ASN A 348 11.75 -24.45 -26.20
CA ASN A 348 12.24 -23.46 -27.19
C ASN A 348 11.13 -22.82 -28.05
N SER A 349 9.88 -22.78 -27.58
CA SER A 349 8.71 -22.50 -28.42
C SER A 349 7.97 -21.23 -28.01
N TYR A 350 7.44 -20.48 -28.98
CA TYR A 350 6.97 -19.11 -28.75
C TYR A 350 5.62 -18.83 -29.40
N ALA A 351 4.79 -18.02 -28.73
CA ALA A 351 3.48 -17.58 -29.22
C ALA A 351 3.41 -16.04 -29.30
N TYR A 352 3.08 -15.48 -30.48
CA TYR A 352 3.03 -14.03 -30.70
C TYR A 352 1.71 -13.58 -31.34
N GLY A 353 1.15 -12.45 -30.87
CA GLY A 353 -0.12 -11.90 -31.36
C GLY A 353 -1.31 -12.85 -31.18
N THR A 354 -1.18 -13.91 -30.38
CA THR A 354 -2.21 -14.92 -30.15
C THR A 354 -3.24 -14.46 -29.12
N GLN A 355 -4.47 -14.98 -29.19
CA GLN A 355 -5.55 -14.61 -28.25
C GLN A 355 -5.54 -15.45 -26.96
N SER A 356 -4.77 -16.54 -26.96
CA SER A 356 -4.11 -17.09 -25.78
C SER A 356 -2.81 -17.79 -26.20
N GLY A 357 -1.75 -17.66 -25.42
CA GLY A 357 -0.44 -18.25 -25.75
C GLY A 357 -0.44 -19.77 -25.56
N PHE A 358 -0.55 -20.22 -24.31
CA PHE A 358 -0.48 -21.61 -23.88
C PHE A 358 -1.73 -21.98 -23.07
N ASP A 359 -2.65 -22.71 -23.70
CA ASP A 359 -3.83 -23.33 -23.08
C ASP A 359 -3.47 -24.76 -22.65
N VAL A 360 -3.15 -24.94 -21.36
CA VAL A 360 -2.56 -26.18 -20.83
C VAL A 360 -3.57 -27.09 -20.10
N GLY A 361 -3.30 -28.40 -20.17
CA GLY A 361 -3.99 -29.45 -19.42
C GLY A 361 -3.12 -29.99 -18.28
N ASP A 362 -3.26 -31.29 -18.00
CA ASP A 362 -2.46 -32.00 -17.01
C ASP A 362 -1.14 -32.53 -17.65
N ASN A 363 -0.18 -33.01 -16.85
CA ASN A 363 1.08 -33.63 -17.31
C ASN A 363 1.90 -32.83 -18.35
N THR A 364 1.85 -31.50 -18.29
CA THR A 364 2.51 -30.58 -19.22
C THR A 364 3.80 -30.02 -18.64
N THR A 365 4.91 -30.22 -19.36
CA THR A 365 6.21 -29.61 -19.08
C THR A 365 6.55 -28.58 -20.15
N ILE A 366 6.85 -27.33 -19.75
CA ILE A 366 7.26 -26.24 -20.64
C ILE A 366 8.59 -25.66 -20.16
N THR A 367 9.58 -25.53 -21.04
CA THR A 367 10.91 -24.95 -20.74
C THR A 367 11.41 -24.02 -21.84
N ASN A 368 12.20 -23.00 -21.48
CA ASN A 368 12.79 -22.02 -22.41
C ASN A 368 11.84 -21.52 -23.53
N SER A 369 10.58 -21.27 -23.17
CA SER A 369 9.48 -20.94 -24.08
C SER A 369 8.85 -19.61 -23.66
N GLY A 370 8.03 -18.97 -24.50
CA GLY A 370 7.53 -17.63 -24.16
C GLY A 370 6.51 -17.04 -25.12
N GLY A 371 6.20 -15.76 -24.94
CA GLY A 371 5.29 -15.06 -25.83
C GLY A 371 4.91 -13.65 -25.40
N ASP A 372 4.08 -13.01 -26.20
CA ASP A 372 3.47 -11.72 -25.90
C ASP A 372 2.05 -11.85 -25.32
N ILE A 373 1.50 -10.74 -24.85
CA ILE A 373 0.11 -10.63 -24.36
C ILE A 373 -0.73 -9.64 -25.17
N ALA A 374 -0.35 -9.36 -26.43
CA ALA A 374 -0.94 -8.25 -27.19
C ALA A 374 -2.47 -8.39 -27.37
N ASN A 375 -2.94 -9.64 -27.56
CA ASN A 375 -4.33 -9.98 -27.88
C ASN A 375 -5.00 -10.93 -26.87
N GLY A 376 -4.34 -11.23 -25.74
CA GLY A 376 -4.84 -12.17 -24.73
C GLY A 376 -3.77 -12.69 -23.76
N PRO A 377 -4.12 -13.57 -22.81
CA PRO A 377 -3.20 -14.10 -21.81
C PRO A 377 -2.12 -15.02 -22.40
N LEU A 378 -0.91 -14.96 -21.86
CA LEU A 378 0.19 -15.86 -22.22
C LEU A 378 -0.07 -17.30 -21.73
N LEU A 379 -0.60 -17.48 -20.53
CA LEU A 379 -0.81 -18.80 -19.91
C LEU A 379 -2.21 -18.97 -19.33
N VAL A 380 -2.90 -20.06 -19.69
CA VAL A 380 -4.23 -20.41 -19.18
C VAL A 380 -4.32 -21.90 -18.85
N PHE A 381 -4.78 -22.21 -17.64
CA PHE A 381 -5.10 -23.57 -17.21
C PHE A 381 -6.57 -23.92 -17.44
N TYR A 382 -6.81 -25.07 -18.08
CA TYR A 382 -8.15 -25.69 -18.22
C TYR A 382 -8.25 -27.07 -17.54
N GLY A 383 -7.11 -27.67 -17.16
CA GLY A 383 -7.04 -28.93 -16.42
C GLY A 383 -7.34 -28.78 -14.93
N SER A 384 -7.54 -29.91 -14.26
CA SER A 384 -7.74 -30.00 -12.80
C SER A 384 -6.87 -31.06 -12.12
N GLY A 385 -5.96 -31.70 -12.87
CA GLY A 385 -4.99 -32.66 -12.36
C GLY A 385 -3.58 -32.08 -12.28
N GLY A 386 -2.69 -32.84 -11.63
CA GLY A 386 -1.35 -32.36 -11.27
C GLY A 386 -0.23 -32.81 -12.19
N ASN A 387 1.00 -32.51 -11.75
CA ASN A 387 2.27 -32.77 -12.44
C ASN A 387 2.53 -31.88 -13.67
N ASN A 388 2.26 -30.59 -13.53
CA ASN A 388 2.65 -29.55 -14.49
C ASN A 388 3.90 -28.80 -13.98
N SER A 389 4.84 -28.50 -14.89
CA SER A 389 6.05 -27.73 -14.61
C SER A 389 6.31 -26.76 -15.76
N ILE A 390 6.17 -25.46 -15.52
CA ILE A 390 6.08 -24.45 -16.58
C ILE A 390 7.07 -23.31 -16.32
N GLU A 391 7.99 -23.10 -17.27
CA GLU A 391 8.85 -21.93 -17.37
C GLU A 391 8.48 -21.15 -18.64
N LEU A 392 8.06 -19.89 -18.48
CA LEU A 392 7.68 -19.01 -19.60
C LEU A 392 8.31 -17.61 -19.47
N GLU A 393 8.81 -17.09 -20.59
CA GLU A 393 9.26 -15.70 -20.72
C GLU A 393 8.17 -14.82 -21.37
N LEU A 394 7.81 -13.73 -20.70
CA LEU A 394 6.97 -12.66 -21.22
C LEU A 394 7.84 -11.64 -21.98
N VAL A 395 7.75 -11.65 -23.32
CA VAL A 395 8.74 -11.01 -24.22
C VAL A 395 8.24 -9.75 -24.94
N GLY A 396 6.96 -9.37 -24.83
CA GLY A 396 6.41 -8.28 -25.64
C GLY A 396 4.91 -8.05 -25.51
N GLY A 397 4.42 -7.14 -26.37
CA GLY A 397 3.01 -6.89 -26.64
C GLY A 397 2.34 -5.93 -25.68
N ASP A 398 2.12 -4.69 -26.14
CA ASP A 398 1.18 -3.78 -25.48
C ASP A 398 -0.24 -4.36 -25.64
N PRO A 399 -1.02 -4.55 -24.56
CA PRO A 399 -2.41 -4.96 -24.64
C PRO A 399 -3.22 -4.00 -25.53
N VAL A 400 -3.76 -4.50 -26.65
CA VAL A 400 -4.53 -3.67 -27.58
C VAL A 400 -6.00 -3.65 -27.18
N GLY A 401 -6.57 -2.44 -27.05
CA GLY A 401 -7.97 -2.18 -26.71
C GLY A 401 -8.34 -2.38 -25.24
N VAL A 402 -7.75 -3.37 -24.55
CA VAL A 402 -8.21 -3.82 -23.23
C VAL A 402 -7.07 -4.37 -22.36
N ASP A 403 -7.22 -4.29 -21.02
CA ASP A 403 -6.20 -4.74 -20.06
C ASP A 403 -6.17 -6.28 -19.91
N TRP A 404 -5.13 -6.95 -20.43
CA TRP A 404 -4.96 -8.41 -20.30
C TRP A 404 -4.17 -8.78 -19.03
N SER A 405 -4.64 -9.79 -18.31
CA SER A 405 -3.85 -10.48 -17.28
C SER A 405 -2.89 -11.47 -17.94
N PRO A 406 -1.56 -11.45 -17.65
CA PRO A 406 -0.60 -12.30 -18.37
C PRO A 406 -0.81 -13.80 -18.17
N ALA A 407 -1.32 -14.22 -17.00
CA ALA A 407 -1.54 -15.63 -16.69
C ALA A 407 -2.73 -15.86 -15.75
N PHE A 408 -3.43 -16.97 -15.99
CA PHE A 408 -4.48 -17.54 -15.13
C PHE A 408 -4.11 -18.97 -14.75
N VAL A 409 -3.65 -19.16 -13.51
CA VAL A 409 -3.02 -20.41 -13.04
C VAL A 409 -3.92 -21.10 -12.01
N ASN A 410 -4.20 -22.37 -12.25
CA ASN A 410 -5.15 -23.20 -11.50
C ASN A 410 -4.65 -24.65 -11.40
N GLY A 411 -5.24 -25.46 -10.52
CA GLY A 411 -4.86 -26.88 -10.36
C GLY A 411 -3.62 -27.08 -9.48
N VAL A 412 -2.76 -28.04 -9.86
CA VAL A 412 -1.50 -28.34 -9.16
C VAL A 412 -0.35 -28.24 -10.16
N ALA A 413 0.44 -27.16 -10.08
CA ALA A 413 1.44 -26.80 -11.07
C ALA A 413 2.56 -25.92 -10.49
N ASP A 414 3.81 -26.31 -10.67
CA ASP A 414 4.95 -25.44 -10.41
C ASP A 414 5.16 -24.53 -11.64
N VAL A 415 5.11 -23.22 -11.45
CA VAL A 415 5.17 -22.23 -12.54
C VAL A 415 6.15 -21.10 -12.22
N SER A 416 7.00 -20.77 -13.19
CA SER A 416 7.89 -19.61 -13.18
C SER A 416 7.60 -18.75 -14.42
N ILE A 417 7.33 -17.46 -14.21
CA ILE A 417 7.20 -16.49 -15.29
C ILE A 417 8.29 -15.43 -15.14
N THR A 418 9.15 -15.33 -16.15
CA THR A 418 10.16 -14.27 -16.29
C THR A 418 9.67 -13.22 -17.29
N SER A 419 10.33 -12.07 -17.35
CA SER A 419 10.07 -11.10 -18.43
C SER A 419 11.32 -10.32 -18.80
N SER A 420 11.51 -10.13 -20.11
CA SER A 420 12.50 -9.20 -20.68
C SER A 420 11.97 -7.76 -20.81
N LEU A 421 10.71 -7.52 -20.45
CA LEU A 421 10.12 -6.18 -20.44
C LEU A 421 10.65 -5.34 -19.26
N PRO A 422 10.92 -4.03 -19.46
CA PRO A 422 11.29 -3.15 -18.36
C PRO A 422 10.11 -2.96 -17.38
N ALA A 423 10.42 -2.63 -16.13
CA ALA A 423 9.42 -2.32 -15.12
C ALA A 423 8.50 -1.17 -15.59
N GLY A 424 7.18 -1.36 -15.49
CA GLY A 424 6.18 -0.39 -15.96
C GLY A 424 5.95 -0.35 -17.48
N ALA A 425 6.47 -1.32 -18.25
CA ALA A 425 6.14 -1.45 -19.68
C ALA A 425 4.66 -1.79 -19.94
N LEU A 426 4.05 -2.57 -19.05
CA LEU A 426 2.65 -3.00 -19.13
C LEU A 426 1.78 -2.17 -18.17
N PRO A 427 0.46 -2.01 -18.44
CA PRO A 427 -0.47 -1.28 -17.58
C PRO A 427 -0.51 -1.84 -16.15
N GLU A 428 -0.82 -0.99 -15.16
CA GLU A 428 -0.92 -1.41 -13.74
C GLU A 428 -2.04 -2.44 -13.50
N GLN A 429 -3.01 -2.49 -14.41
CA GLN A 429 -4.14 -3.43 -14.45
C GLN A 429 -3.77 -4.82 -15.00
N SER A 430 -2.63 -4.94 -15.67
CA SER A 430 -2.08 -6.22 -16.12
C SER A 430 -1.49 -6.96 -14.91
N VAL A 431 -2.26 -7.92 -14.40
CA VAL A 431 -1.95 -8.67 -13.17
C VAL A 431 -1.92 -10.17 -13.41
N ILE A 432 -1.03 -10.89 -12.75
CA ILE A 432 -0.96 -12.35 -12.78
C ILE A 432 -1.94 -12.91 -11.75
N ARG A 433 -2.74 -13.93 -12.12
CA ARG A 433 -3.86 -14.41 -11.29
C ARG A 433 -3.71 -15.89 -10.96
N LEU A 434 -3.70 -16.22 -9.67
CA LEU A 434 -3.69 -17.59 -9.17
C LEU A 434 -5.05 -17.93 -8.51
N GLY A 435 -5.61 -19.10 -8.81
CA GLY A 435 -6.92 -19.53 -8.29
C GLY A 435 -8.11 -18.75 -8.87
N GLN A 436 -7.98 -18.24 -10.10
CA GLN A 436 -9.04 -17.56 -10.84
C GLN A 436 -9.11 -18.12 -12.27
N SER A 437 -10.32 -18.34 -12.79
CA SER A 437 -10.51 -18.86 -14.16
C SER A 437 -10.49 -17.76 -15.22
N TYR A 438 -9.81 -18.04 -16.33
CA TYR A 438 -10.10 -17.39 -17.61
C TYR A 438 -11.32 -18.09 -18.22
N TYR A 439 -12.45 -17.39 -18.34
CA TYR A 439 -13.63 -17.95 -19.01
C TYR A 439 -13.92 -17.24 -20.33
N GLN A 440 -14.22 -18.02 -21.37
CA GLN A 440 -14.55 -17.52 -22.71
C GLN A 440 -15.99 -16.98 -22.79
N ASN A 441 -16.43 -16.21 -21.78
CA ASN A 441 -17.39 -15.10 -21.96
C ASN A 441 -16.64 -13.95 -22.65
N TRP A 442 -16.03 -14.34 -23.77
CA TRP A 442 -15.06 -13.70 -24.64
C TRP A 442 -14.85 -12.21 -24.35
N ARG A 443 -14.06 -12.01 -23.28
CA ARG A 443 -13.43 -10.76 -22.85
C ARG A 443 -14.32 -9.85 -21.97
N ASN A 444 -15.10 -10.42 -21.04
CA ASN A 444 -15.66 -9.63 -19.93
C ASN A 444 -14.54 -9.07 -19.01
N PHE A 445 -14.71 -7.86 -18.46
CA PHE A 445 -13.75 -7.08 -17.69
C PHE A 445 -14.13 -6.88 -16.21
N ASP A 446 -14.83 -7.83 -15.58
CA ASP A 446 -15.20 -7.67 -14.17
C ASP A 446 -14.01 -7.91 -13.21
N TYR A 447 -13.55 -6.81 -12.61
CA TYR A 447 -12.42 -6.75 -11.69
C TYR A 447 -12.84 -7.08 -10.24
N THR A 448 -12.77 -8.35 -9.85
CA THR A 448 -12.80 -8.75 -8.45
C THR A 448 -11.57 -9.55 -8.01
N THR A 449 -11.23 -9.40 -6.73
CA THR A 449 -10.37 -10.29 -5.93
C THR A 449 -11.13 -11.48 -5.35
N ASP A 450 -12.43 -11.49 -5.61
CA ASP A 450 -13.42 -12.39 -5.03
C ASP A 450 -13.55 -13.60 -5.96
N GLY A 451 -14.13 -14.71 -5.49
CA GLY A 451 -14.46 -15.83 -6.36
C GLY A 451 -15.36 -15.40 -7.54
N PRO A 452 -15.18 -15.97 -8.75
CA PRO A 452 -15.95 -15.56 -9.92
C PRO A 452 -17.44 -15.85 -9.75
N GLU A 453 -18.31 -14.96 -10.23
CA GLU A 453 -19.78 -15.10 -10.15
C GLU A 453 -20.36 -16.26 -10.99
N SER A 454 -19.52 -17.05 -11.67
CA SER A 454 -19.95 -18.11 -12.61
C SER A 454 -19.17 -19.42 -12.47
N GLY A 455 -19.51 -20.20 -11.43
CA GLY A 455 -19.04 -21.58 -11.27
C GLY A 455 -17.68 -21.70 -10.59
N ASP A 456 -17.58 -22.64 -9.66
CA ASP A 456 -16.42 -22.88 -8.78
C ASP A 456 -15.15 -23.17 -9.61
N PRO A 457 -14.19 -22.24 -9.71
CA PRO A 457 -13.00 -22.42 -10.55
C PRO A 457 -12.07 -23.42 -9.88
N THR A 458 -11.32 -24.19 -10.67
CA THR A 458 -10.37 -25.17 -10.13
C THR A 458 -9.37 -24.47 -9.20
N PRO A 459 -9.29 -24.82 -7.90
CA PRO A 459 -8.37 -24.17 -6.97
C PRO A 459 -6.91 -24.33 -7.39
N TYR A 460 -6.08 -23.32 -7.13
CA TYR A 460 -4.62 -23.44 -7.25
C TYR A 460 -4.06 -23.88 -5.90
N THR A 461 -3.51 -25.09 -5.81
CA THR A 461 -3.20 -25.69 -4.51
C THR A 461 -1.88 -26.45 -4.46
N ASN A 462 -1.24 -26.44 -3.29
CA ASN A 462 -0.05 -27.25 -2.97
C ASN A 462 1.09 -27.10 -4.01
N SER A 463 1.26 -25.89 -4.54
CA SER A 463 2.08 -25.61 -5.74
C SER A 463 3.06 -24.45 -5.52
N THR A 464 4.06 -24.33 -6.40
CA THR A 464 5.05 -23.23 -6.36
C THR A 464 4.83 -22.21 -7.47
N PHE A 465 4.76 -20.92 -7.13
CA PHE A 465 4.68 -19.84 -8.13
C PHE A 465 5.83 -18.83 -7.99
N HIS A 466 6.58 -18.60 -9.07
CA HIS A 466 7.63 -17.58 -9.13
C HIS A 466 7.25 -16.48 -10.13
N ASN A 467 6.79 -15.34 -9.61
CA ASN A 467 6.60 -14.13 -10.39
C ASN A 467 7.93 -13.36 -10.49
N ASN A 468 8.75 -13.69 -11.48
CA ASN A 468 9.97 -12.97 -11.81
C ASN A 468 9.69 -11.77 -12.74
N THR A 469 8.46 -11.26 -12.74
CA THR A 469 8.04 -10.06 -13.48
C THR A 469 7.68 -8.92 -12.52
N HIS A 470 7.64 -7.70 -13.02
CA HIS A 470 7.18 -6.53 -12.25
C HIS A 470 5.64 -6.39 -12.20
N GLN A 471 4.89 -7.36 -12.74
CA GLN A 471 3.42 -7.35 -12.71
C GLN A 471 2.91 -7.72 -11.32
N ILE A 472 1.77 -7.15 -10.92
CA ILE A 472 1.16 -7.46 -9.63
C ILE A 472 0.69 -8.93 -9.64
N LEU A 473 1.00 -9.66 -8.57
CA LEU A 473 0.51 -11.01 -8.34
C LEU A 473 -0.78 -10.96 -7.51
N VAL A 474 -1.85 -11.61 -7.98
CA VAL A 474 -3.12 -11.75 -7.26
C VAL A 474 -3.29 -13.20 -6.81
N LEU A 475 -3.22 -13.41 -5.50
CA LEU A 475 -3.60 -14.67 -4.85
C LEU A 475 -5.10 -14.62 -4.55
N GLY A 476 -5.92 -15.14 -5.47
CA GLY A 476 -7.37 -15.19 -5.31
C GLY A 476 -7.83 -16.12 -4.18
N GLU A 477 -9.11 -16.09 -3.83
CA GLU A 477 -9.68 -16.86 -2.70
C GLU A 477 -9.44 -18.38 -2.78
N ASN A 478 -9.31 -18.90 -4.01
CA ASN A 478 -9.07 -20.31 -4.30
C ASN A 478 -7.58 -20.64 -4.53
N ALA A 479 -6.65 -19.71 -4.29
CA ALA A 479 -5.26 -20.02 -4.07
C ALA A 479 -5.08 -20.49 -2.62
N VAL A 480 -4.75 -21.77 -2.40
CA VAL A 480 -4.62 -22.35 -1.06
C VAL A 480 -3.34 -23.18 -0.89
N ASN A 481 -2.60 -22.91 0.20
CA ASN A 481 -1.39 -23.66 0.58
C ASN A 481 -0.32 -23.72 -0.54
N ASN A 482 -0.07 -22.60 -1.21
CA ASN A 482 0.99 -22.47 -2.22
C ASN A 482 2.24 -21.80 -1.65
N THR A 483 3.41 -22.09 -2.23
CA THR A 483 4.69 -21.43 -1.93
C THR A 483 5.15 -20.57 -3.11
N GLY A 484 6.04 -19.60 -2.92
CA GLY A 484 6.52 -18.81 -4.07
C GLY A 484 7.36 -17.58 -3.77
N SER A 485 7.58 -16.78 -4.80
CA SER A 485 8.18 -15.45 -4.71
C SER A 485 7.60 -14.50 -5.77
N SER A 486 7.69 -13.19 -5.52
CA SER A 486 7.20 -12.15 -6.43
C SER A 486 8.07 -10.89 -6.42
N VAL A 487 8.55 -10.49 -7.60
CA VAL A 487 9.24 -9.21 -7.83
C VAL A 487 8.24 -8.05 -7.86
N GLY A 488 7.07 -8.24 -8.48
CA GLY A 488 5.94 -7.33 -8.36
C GLY A 488 5.23 -7.44 -7.00
N MET A 489 4.43 -6.42 -6.65
CA MET A 489 3.62 -6.44 -5.42
C MET A 489 2.56 -7.56 -5.45
N VAL A 490 2.11 -8.01 -4.27
CA VAL A 490 1.19 -9.14 -4.12
C VAL A 490 -0.11 -8.69 -3.44
N ILE A 491 -1.23 -8.82 -4.13
CA ILE A 491 -2.58 -8.69 -3.55
C ILE A 491 -3.03 -10.09 -3.13
N THR A 492 -3.48 -10.24 -1.89
CA THR A 492 -3.73 -11.56 -1.29
C THR A 492 -5.11 -11.65 -0.63
N ASN A 493 -5.91 -12.61 -1.09
CA ASN A 493 -7.20 -13.04 -0.53
C ASN A 493 -7.29 -14.57 -0.34
N GLY A 494 -6.26 -15.31 -0.81
CA GLY A 494 -6.14 -16.76 -0.64
C GLY A 494 -5.75 -17.19 0.78
N LYS A 495 -5.73 -18.51 1.02
CA LYS A 495 -5.56 -19.10 2.36
C LYS A 495 -4.25 -19.87 2.48
N GLU A 496 -3.51 -19.66 3.58
CA GLU A 496 -2.28 -20.41 3.89
C GLU A 496 -1.19 -20.36 2.80
N ASN A 497 -1.25 -19.38 1.87
CA ASN A 497 -0.19 -19.17 0.89
C ASN A 497 1.04 -18.55 1.55
N TYR A 498 2.21 -18.82 0.99
CA TYR A 498 3.48 -18.38 1.54
C TYR A 498 4.37 -17.84 0.42
N TYR A 499 4.81 -16.59 0.52
CA TYR A 499 5.63 -15.98 -0.51
C TYR A 499 6.65 -15.00 0.06
N ASP A 500 7.78 -14.90 -0.65
CA ASP A 500 8.68 -13.74 -0.57
C ASP A 500 8.20 -12.66 -1.56
N GLY A 501 7.94 -11.45 -1.07
CA GLY A 501 7.45 -10.31 -1.85
C GLY A 501 6.65 -9.31 -1.02
N VAL A 502 6.40 -8.13 -1.59
CA VAL A 502 5.71 -7.03 -0.91
C VAL A 502 4.19 -7.18 -1.02
N SER A 503 3.49 -7.34 0.10
CA SER A 503 2.02 -7.35 0.15
C SER A 503 1.42 -5.96 -0.11
N LEU A 504 0.34 -5.90 -0.88
CA LEU A 504 -0.38 -4.67 -1.23
C LEU A 504 -1.86 -4.74 -0.83
N VAL A 505 -2.31 -3.73 -0.11
CA VAL A 505 -3.73 -3.41 0.08
C VAL A 505 -4.07 -2.20 -0.81
N PRO A 506 -4.85 -2.39 -1.89
CA PRO A 506 -5.18 -1.32 -2.82
C PRO A 506 -6.05 -0.21 -2.21
N ALA A 507 -5.96 0.99 -2.78
CA ALA A 507 -6.82 2.12 -2.41
C ALA A 507 -8.32 1.77 -2.56
N GLY A 508 -9.13 2.13 -1.56
CA GLY A 508 -10.57 1.84 -1.55
C GLY A 508 -10.94 0.37 -1.35
N LYS A 509 -9.98 -0.53 -1.11
CA LYS A 509 -10.21 -1.94 -0.82
C LYS A 509 -9.92 -2.28 0.65
N ARG A 510 -10.64 -3.26 1.17
CA ARG A 510 -10.50 -3.82 2.52
C ARG A 510 -10.00 -5.26 2.38
N THR A 511 -8.77 -5.53 2.83
CA THR A 511 -8.14 -6.85 2.75
C THR A 511 -8.23 -7.53 4.11
N LEU A 512 -9.02 -8.60 4.22
CA LEU A 512 -9.20 -9.36 5.45
C LEU A 512 -8.13 -10.45 5.59
N VAL A 513 -7.18 -10.22 6.50
CA VAL A 513 -6.19 -11.22 6.90
C VAL A 513 -6.83 -12.15 7.93
N SER A 514 -7.19 -13.35 7.47
CA SER A 514 -7.86 -14.40 8.25
C SER A 514 -6.91 -15.41 8.91
N HIS A 515 -5.64 -15.43 8.50
CA HIS A 515 -4.63 -16.39 8.92
C HIS A 515 -3.28 -15.70 9.16
N ALA A 516 -2.40 -16.29 9.96
CA ALA A 516 -1.07 -15.73 10.23
C ALA A 516 -0.25 -15.56 8.93
N ALA A 517 -0.27 -16.55 8.04
CA ALA A 517 0.40 -16.50 6.73
C ALA A 517 -0.37 -15.70 5.65
N GLY A 518 -1.30 -14.80 6.02
CA GLY A 518 -2.06 -14.02 5.04
C GLY A 518 -1.28 -12.85 4.41
N LEU A 519 -0.06 -12.58 4.87
CA LEU A 519 0.87 -11.56 4.36
C LEU A 519 2.26 -12.20 4.13
N GLY A 520 3.19 -11.44 3.53
CA GLY A 520 4.57 -11.86 3.28
C GLY A 520 5.27 -12.48 4.51
N ASN A 521 6.20 -13.41 4.25
CA ASN A 521 7.09 -14.09 5.21
C ASN A 521 6.70 -14.10 6.71
N ASN A 522 5.65 -14.85 7.09
CA ASN A 522 5.42 -15.19 8.51
C ASN A 522 6.25 -16.41 9.00
N GLY A 523 7.57 -16.38 8.79
CA GLY A 523 8.52 -17.07 9.71
C GLY A 523 9.44 -18.19 9.22
N ALA A 524 9.66 -18.41 7.91
CA ALA A 524 10.55 -19.49 7.43
C ALA A 524 11.23 -19.27 6.05
N ALA A 525 11.02 -18.14 5.36
CA ALA A 525 11.47 -17.96 3.99
C ALA A 525 12.98 -17.70 3.91
N ALA A 526 13.60 -18.16 2.82
CA ALA A 526 15.05 -18.19 2.69
C ALA A 526 15.67 -16.87 2.22
N GLU A 527 14.91 -15.99 1.55
CA GLU A 527 15.47 -14.87 0.79
C GLU A 527 14.70 -13.55 0.98
N GLY A 528 14.86 -12.90 2.15
CA GLY A 528 14.32 -11.55 2.31
C GLY A 528 14.81 -10.75 3.51
N THR A 529 14.76 -9.43 3.37
CA THR A 529 14.78 -8.46 4.48
C THR A 529 13.34 -8.02 4.78
N LEU A 530 13.13 -7.31 5.90
CA LEU A 530 11.85 -6.64 6.18
C LEU A 530 11.37 -5.69 5.07
N ASP A 531 12.28 -5.16 4.23
CA ASP A 531 11.92 -4.25 3.15
C ASP A 531 11.47 -4.98 1.87
N SER A 532 11.97 -6.19 1.62
CA SER A 532 11.55 -7.03 0.48
C SER A 532 10.30 -7.87 0.79
N ASN A 533 10.01 -8.07 2.08
CA ASN A 533 8.81 -8.73 2.61
C ASN A 533 8.05 -7.72 3.49
N ALA A 534 7.61 -6.62 2.88
CA ALA A 534 6.84 -5.58 3.55
C ALA A 534 5.37 -5.63 3.12
N SER A 535 4.49 -5.03 3.92
CA SER A 535 3.09 -4.78 3.61
C SER A 535 2.84 -3.29 3.40
N VAL A 536 2.12 -2.92 2.35
CA VAL A 536 1.80 -1.52 2.03
C VAL A 536 0.29 -1.35 1.91
N VAL A 537 -0.27 -0.42 2.70
CA VAL A 537 -1.64 0.04 2.58
C VAL A 537 -1.67 1.37 1.86
N GLN A 538 -2.17 1.37 0.63
CA GLN A 538 -2.36 2.59 -0.14
C GLN A 538 -3.37 3.52 0.53
N LEU A 539 -3.26 4.82 0.20
CA LEU A 539 -4.13 5.86 0.72
C LEU A 539 -5.62 5.52 0.52
N GLY A 540 -6.32 5.23 1.63
CA GLY A 540 -7.74 4.86 1.62
C GLY A 540 -8.04 3.37 1.49
N GLY A 541 -7.03 2.49 1.49
CA GLY A 541 -7.21 1.05 1.71
C GLY A 541 -7.22 0.69 3.21
N THR A 542 -7.72 -0.49 3.56
CA THR A 542 -7.71 -1.02 4.95
C THR A 542 -7.15 -2.43 4.99
N LEU A 543 -6.08 -2.62 5.75
CA LEU A 543 -5.64 -3.93 6.20
C LEU A 543 -6.44 -4.32 7.45
N GLU A 544 -7.29 -5.33 7.35
CA GLU A 544 -8.09 -5.82 8.47
C GLU A 544 -7.54 -7.14 9.01
N LEU A 545 -7.29 -7.21 10.32
CA LEU A 545 -6.89 -8.46 10.98
C LEU A 545 -8.10 -9.13 11.62
N GLN A 546 -8.39 -10.37 11.22
CA GLN A 546 -9.44 -11.17 11.86
C GLN A 546 -9.08 -11.45 13.34
N PRO A 547 -10.04 -11.43 14.28
CA PRO A 547 -9.78 -11.71 15.69
C PRO A 547 -9.07 -13.05 15.93
N GLY A 548 -7.87 -13.00 16.52
CA GLY A 548 -6.99 -14.14 16.78
C GLY A 548 -5.76 -14.22 15.88
N VAL A 549 -5.73 -13.48 14.77
CA VAL A 549 -4.60 -13.43 13.83
C VAL A 549 -3.39 -12.72 14.44
N LYS A 550 -2.21 -13.26 14.16
CA LYS A 550 -0.92 -12.80 14.71
C LYS A 550 0.11 -12.69 13.59
N ILE A 551 0.37 -11.46 13.18
CA ILE A 551 1.45 -11.13 12.25
C ILE A 551 2.69 -10.79 13.08
N LEU A 552 3.86 -11.29 12.69
CA LEU A 552 5.15 -11.15 13.36
C LEU A 552 6.24 -11.02 12.28
N ASN A 553 7.36 -10.35 12.60
CA ASN A 553 8.45 -10.03 11.66
C ASN A 553 8.01 -9.35 10.34
N GLU A 554 7.01 -8.47 10.39
CA GLU A 554 6.47 -7.80 9.21
C GLU A 554 6.63 -6.27 9.31
N LYS A 555 7.06 -5.62 8.22
CA LYS A 555 7.06 -4.17 8.09
C LYS A 555 5.77 -3.71 7.40
N LEU A 556 4.91 -2.98 8.11
CA LEU A 556 3.68 -2.43 7.55
C LEU A 556 3.81 -0.93 7.33
N THR A 557 3.58 -0.46 6.11
CA THR A 557 3.50 0.96 5.77
C THR A 557 2.04 1.35 5.58
N ILE A 558 1.56 2.38 6.29
CA ILE A 558 0.16 2.85 6.20
C ILE A 558 0.06 4.35 5.91
N SER A 559 -1.01 4.73 5.22
CA SER A 559 -1.43 6.11 5.01
C SER A 559 -2.97 6.22 4.94
N GLY A 560 -3.52 7.34 5.39
CA GLY A 560 -4.97 7.62 5.35
C GLY A 560 -5.79 6.97 6.47
N ASP A 561 -7.10 7.22 6.40
CA ASP A 561 -8.08 6.70 7.36
C ASP A 561 -8.69 5.34 6.96
N GLY A 562 -8.23 4.79 5.83
CA GLY A 562 -8.77 3.55 5.26
C GLY A 562 -10.24 3.62 4.82
N VAL A 563 -10.79 2.46 4.52
CA VAL A 563 -12.18 2.27 4.09
C VAL A 563 -13.12 2.63 5.24
N ASP A 564 -14.21 3.33 4.92
CA ASP A 564 -15.20 3.88 5.86
C ASP A 564 -14.64 4.81 6.95
N GLY A 565 -13.37 5.21 6.85
CA GLY A 565 -12.67 6.01 7.85
C GLY A 565 -12.39 5.25 9.16
N GLN A 566 -12.42 3.92 9.16
CA GLN A 566 -12.24 3.10 10.37
C GLN A 566 -10.77 2.92 10.79
N GLY A 567 -9.83 2.98 9.83
CA GLY A 567 -8.41 2.73 10.03
C GLY A 567 -7.76 2.13 8.78
N ALA A 568 -6.55 2.59 8.44
CA ALA A 568 -5.71 1.93 7.44
C ALA A 568 -5.18 0.58 7.94
N LEU A 569 -5.00 0.44 9.26
CA LEU A 569 -4.96 -0.85 9.96
C LEU A 569 -6.21 -0.95 10.86
N TYR A 570 -6.96 -2.05 10.75
CA TYR A 570 -8.20 -2.26 11.49
C TYR A 570 -8.28 -3.65 12.12
N SER A 571 -8.98 -3.76 13.25
CA SER A 571 -9.52 -5.03 13.73
C SER A 571 -10.66 -4.78 14.72
N ASP A 572 -11.73 -5.57 14.65
CA ASP A 572 -12.67 -5.68 15.78
C ASP A 572 -11.99 -6.23 17.05
N GLY A 573 -10.92 -7.01 16.85
CA GLY A 573 -10.25 -7.78 17.88
C GLY A 573 -11.18 -8.77 18.59
N ARG A 574 -10.68 -9.35 19.67
CA ARG A 574 -11.45 -10.12 20.65
C ARG A 574 -10.68 -10.13 21.97
N ALA A 575 -11.36 -9.93 23.09
CA ALA A 575 -10.76 -10.10 24.42
C ALA A 575 -9.94 -11.41 24.48
N ASP A 576 -8.72 -11.33 24.99
CA ASP A 576 -7.74 -12.42 25.17
C ASP A 576 -7.31 -13.22 23.91
N SER A 577 -7.77 -12.84 22.71
CA SER A 577 -7.35 -13.46 21.44
C SER A 577 -5.85 -13.29 21.15
N GLY A 578 -5.26 -12.21 21.67
CA GLY A 578 -3.91 -11.78 21.33
C GLY A 578 -3.76 -11.34 19.87
N THR A 579 -4.84 -10.85 19.25
CA THR A 579 -4.84 -10.27 17.89
C THR A 579 -3.74 -9.21 17.79
N ARG A 580 -2.83 -9.33 16.82
CA ARG A 580 -1.64 -8.48 16.80
C ARG A 580 -0.96 -8.30 15.46
N PHE A 581 -0.30 -7.15 15.35
CA PHE A 581 0.71 -6.83 14.35
C PHE A 581 2.06 -6.55 15.04
N GLY A 582 2.89 -7.57 15.16
CA GLY A 582 4.10 -7.53 15.99
C GLY A 582 3.85 -7.76 17.48
N SER A 583 4.92 -7.70 18.27
CA SER A 583 4.90 -8.10 19.69
C SER A 583 5.87 -7.30 20.58
N SER A 584 5.78 -7.55 21.89
CA SER A 584 6.73 -7.06 22.90
C SER A 584 8.10 -7.76 22.89
N SER A 585 8.27 -8.81 22.07
CA SER A 585 9.54 -9.55 21.98
C SER A 585 10.60 -8.72 21.26
N ARG A 586 11.87 -8.80 21.70
CA ARG A 586 12.99 -8.13 21.02
C ARG A 586 13.45 -8.80 19.73
N VAL A 587 13.17 -10.10 19.56
CA VAL A 587 13.48 -10.86 18.33
C VAL A 587 12.38 -10.76 17.27
N ASP A 588 11.31 -10.02 17.57
CA ASP A 588 10.29 -9.66 16.59
C ASP A 588 10.64 -8.28 16.04
N GLU A 589 10.88 -8.19 14.74
CA GLU A 589 11.33 -6.96 14.10
C GLU A 589 10.17 -6.11 13.53
N SER A 590 8.91 -6.53 13.76
CA SER A 590 7.73 -5.87 13.21
C SER A 590 7.66 -4.38 13.54
N VAL A 591 7.36 -3.58 12.51
CA VAL A 591 7.26 -2.12 12.62
C VAL A 591 6.14 -1.57 11.74
N ILE A 592 5.37 -0.65 12.29
CA ILE A 592 4.37 0.13 11.55
C ILE A 592 5.01 1.49 11.19
N VAL A 593 5.01 1.83 9.91
CA VAL A 593 5.57 3.05 9.34
C VAL A 593 4.44 3.93 8.83
N LEU A 594 4.39 5.17 9.32
CA LEU A 594 3.43 6.18 8.86
C LEU A 594 4.06 7.02 7.74
N ASP A 595 3.69 6.72 6.49
CA ASP A 595 4.13 7.45 5.28
C ASP A 595 3.24 8.68 4.97
N GLY A 596 2.55 9.15 5.99
CA GLY A 596 1.53 10.19 5.92
C GLY A 596 0.61 10.11 7.13
N ASN A 597 -0.32 11.06 7.25
CA ASN A 597 -1.34 10.98 8.31
C ASN A 597 -2.14 9.69 8.13
N ALA A 598 -2.27 8.91 9.19
CA ALA A 598 -2.94 7.61 9.15
C ALA A 598 -3.77 7.36 10.41
N SER A 599 -4.69 6.40 10.34
CA SER A 599 -5.37 5.90 11.54
C SER A 599 -5.32 4.40 11.72
N ILE A 600 -5.43 4.00 12.99
CA ILE A 600 -5.53 2.60 13.43
C ILE A 600 -6.83 2.45 14.21
N GLY A 601 -7.68 1.52 13.78
CA GLY A 601 -9.00 1.28 14.34
C GLY A 601 -9.07 0.03 15.21
N VAL A 602 -9.79 0.13 16.34
CA VAL A 602 -10.20 -1.04 17.12
C VAL A 602 -11.70 -0.96 17.39
N GLY A 603 -12.48 -1.75 16.64
CA GLY A 603 -13.92 -1.54 16.45
C GLY A 603 -14.82 -1.81 17.66
N VAL A 604 -14.40 -2.68 18.58
CA VAL A 604 -15.28 -3.19 19.64
C VAL A 604 -14.76 -2.82 21.02
N ALA A 605 -15.65 -2.28 21.86
CA ALA A 605 -15.34 -1.91 23.25
C ALA A 605 -14.88 -3.14 24.06
N GLY A 606 -13.84 -2.98 24.86
CA GLY A 606 -13.24 -4.07 25.65
C GLY A 606 -12.34 -5.03 24.85
N ASN A 607 -12.35 -4.99 23.52
CA ASN A 607 -11.37 -5.70 22.69
C ASN A 607 -10.08 -4.88 22.54
N GLN A 608 -9.00 -5.54 22.11
CA GLN A 608 -7.71 -4.91 21.90
C GLN A 608 -7.01 -5.39 20.61
N LEU A 609 -6.25 -4.48 20.01
CA LEU A 609 -5.23 -4.76 19.01
C LEU A 609 -3.86 -4.48 19.64
N LEU A 610 -2.95 -5.46 19.61
CA LEU A 610 -1.57 -5.30 20.06
C LEU A 610 -0.69 -4.97 18.85
N VAL A 611 0.16 -3.94 18.94
CA VAL A 611 1.10 -3.59 17.88
C VAL A 611 2.54 -3.51 18.39
N GLY A 612 3.52 -3.73 17.51
CA GLY A 612 4.95 -3.61 17.80
C GLY A 612 5.41 -2.14 17.91
N THR A 613 6.46 -1.80 17.17
CA THR A 613 7.01 -0.44 17.08
C THR A 613 6.15 0.41 16.12
N ILE A 614 5.88 1.68 16.44
CA ILE A 614 5.36 2.66 15.47
C ILE A 614 6.42 3.73 15.20
N GLN A 615 6.60 4.11 13.93
CA GLN A 615 7.51 5.17 13.50
C GLN A 615 6.95 5.96 12.31
N GLY A 616 7.54 7.11 12.02
CA GLY A 616 7.18 7.96 10.88
C GLY A 616 6.85 9.39 11.28
N THR A 617 6.71 10.25 10.28
CA THR A 617 6.44 11.70 10.44
C THR A 617 4.95 12.04 10.38
N GLY A 618 4.12 11.14 9.86
CA GLY A 618 2.68 11.31 9.81
C GLY A 618 2.01 11.35 11.19
N ASN A 619 0.89 12.07 11.30
CA ASN A 619 0.05 12.04 12.49
C ASN A 619 -0.68 10.69 12.59
N LEU A 620 -0.78 10.16 13.81
CA LEU A 620 -1.55 8.95 14.11
C LEU A 620 -2.89 9.32 14.75
N THR A 621 -4.00 8.80 14.19
CA THR A 621 -5.30 8.86 14.85
C THR A 621 -5.73 7.45 15.30
N LYS A 622 -6.03 7.27 16.60
CA LYS A 622 -6.66 6.07 17.14
C LYS A 622 -8.19 6.23 17.05
N ARG A 623 -8.86 5.27 16.40
CA ARG A 623 -10.31 5.22 16.16
C ARG A 623 -10.97 3.98 16.76
N GLY A 624 -12.29 4.01 16.89
CA GLY A 624 -13.12 2.93 17.46
C GLY A 624 -13.01 2.79 18.99
N PRO A 625 -14.01 2.23 19.67
CA PRO A 625 -14.10 2.18 21.13
C PRO A 625 -13.15 1.17 21.81
N GLY A 626 -12.46 0.31 21.06
CA GLY A 626 -11.51 -0.66 21.61
C GLY A 626 -10.14 -0.06 21.97
N LYS A 627 -9.21 -0.90 22.45
CA LYS A 627 -7.88 -0.50 22.90
C LYS A 627 -6.77 -0.82 21.89
N LEU A 628 -5.90 0.15 21.60
CA LEU A 628 -4.64 -0.07 20.88
C LEU A 628 -3.49 -0.14 21.90
N SER A 629 -2.79 -1.28 21.97
CA SER A 629 -1.64 -1.45 22.86
C SER A 629 -0.34 -1.40 22.06
N ILE A 630 0.50 -0.39 22.30
CA ILE A 630 1.79 -0.24 21.62
C ILE A 630 2.84 -0.93 22.48
N GLU A 631 3.20 -2.16 22.10
CA GLU A 631 3.95 -3.09 22.92
C GLU A 631 5.46 -2.86 22.95
N ARG A 632 5.99 -1.93 22.14
CA ARG A 632 7.41 -1.59 22.10
C ARG A 632 7.67 -0.07 22.11
N PRO A 633 8.87 0.35 22.58
CA PRO A 633 9.39 1.69 22.34
C PRO A 633 9.22 2.10 20.88
N SER A 634 8.75 3.33 20.66
CA SER A 634 8.36 3.87 19.36
C SER A 634 9.13 5.15 19.04
N THR A 635 9.06 5.59 17.77
CA THR A 635 9.73 6.81 17.28
C THR A 635 8.76 7.69 16.50
N LEU A 636 7.47 7.67 16.87
CA LEU A 636 6.43 8.51 16.27
C LEU A 636 6.81 10.00 16.40
N ALA A 637 6.96 10.68 15.27
CA ALA A 637 7.36 12.09 15.22
C ALA A 637 6.18 13.03 14.92
N GLY A 638 5.10 12.51 14.33
CA GLY A 638 3.83 13.22 14.19
C GLY A 638 3.04 13.31 15.50
N ASN A 639 1.89 13.98 15.44
CA ASN A 639 0.97 14.11 16.57
C ASN A 639 0.18 12.81 16.81
N LEU A 640 -0.19 12.54 18.06
CA LEU A 640 -1.14 11.48 18.42
C LEU A 640 -2.51 12.10 18.73
N THR A 641 -3.53 11.64 18.02
CA THR A 641 -4.94 11.92 18.35
C THR A 641 -5.63 10.63 18.77
N ILE A 642 -6.22 10.60 19.96
CA ILE A 642 -7.09 9.52 20.41
C ILE A 642 -8.52 10.03 20.31
N ALA A 643 -9.17 9.70 19.20
CA ALA A 643 -10.55 10.11 18.94
C ALA A 643 -11.54 9.26 19.76
N GLU A 644 -11.25 7.96 19.88
CA GLU A 644 -12.11 6.99 20.57
C GLU A 644 -11.30 5.87 21.24
N GLY A 645 -11.87 5.31 22.31
CA GLY A 645 -11.30 4.18 23.04
C GLY A 645 -9.99 4.53 23.74
N GLN A 646 -9.07 3.56 23.81
CA GLN A 646 -7.87 3.66 24.64
C GLN A 646 -6.58 3.44 23.83
N VAL A 647 -5.49 4.12 24.22
CA VAL A 647 -4.11 3.77 23.83
C VAL A 647 -3.32 3.39 25.08
N THR A 648 -2.63 2.25 25.04
CA THR A 648 -1.58 1.91 26.02
C THR A 648 -0.21 2.19 25.41
N ALA A 649 0.59 3.02 26.09
CA ALA A 649 1.80 3.63 25.55
C ALA A 649 3.08 3.24 26.31
N ARG A 650 4.18 3.10 25.55
CA ARG A 650 5.56 2.94 26.02
C ARG A 650 6.42 4.10 25.48
N SER A 651 7.71 4.13 25.83
CA SER A 651 8.62 5.21 25.47
C SER A 651 8.53 5.65 24.00
N GLY A 652 8.49 6.96 23.77
CA GLY A 652 8.54 7.53 22.42
C GLY A 652 7.26 7.38 21.58
N VAL A 653 6.13 7.01 22.20
CA VAL A 653 4.80 7.04 21.54
C VAL A 653 4.29 8.47 21.39
N VAL A 654 4.36 9.32 22.42
CA VAL A 654 3.98 10.74 22.33
C VAL A 654 5.21 11.62 22.47
N ARG A 655 5.63 12.20 21.34
CA ARG A 655 6.79 13.10 21.23
C ARG A 655 6.46 14.49 20.70
N ASN A 656 5.23 14.69 20.23
CA ASN A 656 4.73 15.93 19.63
C ASN A 656 3.34 16.26 20.20
N GLY A 657 2.45 16.93 19.46
CA GLY A 657 1.10 17.25 19.94
C GLY A 657 0.30 16.00 20.32
N LEU A 658 -0.39 16.06 21.46
CA LEU A 658 -1.31 15.03 21.94
C LEU A 658 -2.72 15.61 22.03
N THR A 659 -3.70 14.89 21.50
CA THR A 659 -5.13 15.16 21.71
C THR A 659 -5.82 13.91 22.20
N VAL A 660 -6.51 13.99 23.34
CA VAL A 660 -7.33 12.90 23.90
C VAL A 660 -8.76 13.40 24.01
N ALA A 661 -9.64 12.89 23.16
CA ALA A 661 -11.04 13.30 23.09
C ALA A 661 -11.83 12.89 24.34
N ALA A 662 -12.99 13.51 24.54
CA ALA A 662 -13.92 13.14 25.62
C ALA A 662 -14.33 11.66 25.50
N GLY A 663 -14.23 10.91 26.59
CA GLY A 663 -14.49 9.46 26.62
C GLY A 663 -13.35 8.57 26.08
N ALA A 664 -12.26 9.15 25.59
CA ALA A 664 -11.05 8.42 25.21
C ALA A 664 -9.99 8.44 26.34
N SER A 665 -8.99 7.54 26.27
CA SER A 665 -7.90 7.53 27.25
C SER A 665 -6.51 7.17 26.71
N ILE A 666 -5.47 7.63 27.39
CA ILE A 666 -4.08 7.17 27.25
C ILE A 666 -3.54 6.65 28.58
N ASP A 667 -2.87 5.50 28.54
CA ASP A 667 -2.33 4.81 29.72
C ASP A 667 -0.84 4.55 29.53
N SER A 668 0.00 5.16 30.36
CA SER A 668 1.47 5.04 30.29
C SER A 668 1.95 3.82 31.08
N ILE A 669 2.67 2.93 30.40
CA ILE A 669 3.25 1.70 31.00
C ILE A 669 4.77 1.59 30.80
N GLY A 670 5.43 2.65 30.35
CA GLY A 670 6.87 2.78 30.29
C GLY A 670 7.31 4.24 30.45
N ALA A 671 8.56 4.47 30.86
CA ALA A 671 9.12 5.81 30.97
C ALA A 671 9.05 6.54 29.62
N ASP A 672 8.96 7.87 29.62
CA ASP A 672 8.92 8.71 28.41
C ASP A 672 7.82 8.30 27.40
N ALA A 673 6.74 7.67 27.85
CA ALA A 673 5.59 7.36 27.00
C ALA A 673 4.88 8.64 26.52
N ILE A 674 4.80 9.63 27.42
CA ILE A 674 4.35 10.98 27.16
C ILE A 674 5.51 11.91 27.48
N ASN A 675 6.30 12.27 26.46
CA ASN A 675 7.41 13.22 26.59
C ASN A 675 7.43 14.16 25.38
N THR A 676 6.70 15.25 25.51
CA THR A 676 6.51 16.26 24.47
C THR A 676 6.76 17.67 25.02
N GLY A 677 7.31 18.56 24.20
CA GLY A 677 7.36 20.00 24.48
C GLY A 677 6.17 20.76 23.90
N SER A 678 5.26 20.08 23.20
CA SER A 678 4.09 20.66 22.55
C SER A 678 2.89 20.71 23.51
N ALA A 679 1.90 21.53 23.17
CA ALA A 679 0.62 21.57 23.86
C ALA A 679 -0.12 20.20 23.82
N VAL A 680 -0.85 19.92 24.90
CA VAL A 680 -1.70 18.74 25.05
C VAL A 680 -3.15 19.18 25.24
N LEU A 681 -4.04 18.66 24.40
CA LEU A 681 -5.49 18.91 24.47
C LEU A 681 -6.16 17.68 25.10
N LEU A 682 -6.52 17.79 26.38
CA LEU A 682 -7.03 16.69 27.19
C LEU A 682 -8.49 16.94 27.59
N TYR A 683 -9.40 16.22 26.93
CA TYR A 683 -10.83 16.17 27.27
C TYR A 683 -11.26 14.79 27.81
N GLY A 684 -10.44 13.76 27.59
CA GLY A 684 -10.60 12.41 28.13
C GLY A 684 -9.74 12.16 29.38
N ARG A 685 -9.16 10.96 29.47
CA ARG A 685 -8.34 10.50 30.61
C ARG A 685 -6.87 10.31 30.21
N MET A 686 -5.93 10.78 31.03
CA MET A 686 -4.50 10.57 30.87
C MET A 686 -3.91 9.95 32.15
N ASP A 687 -3.62 8.66 32.10
CA ASP A 687 -2.94 7.96 33.18
C ASP A 687 -1.42 7.93 32.91
N VAL A 688 -0.66 8.65 33.73
CA VAL A 688 0.81 8.75 33.59
C VAL A 688 1.54 7.59 34.26
N ASN A 689 0.85 6.75 35.05
CA ASN A 689 1.38 5.46 35.48
C ASN A 689 0.28 4.43 35.75
N ALA A 690 -0.09 3.69 34.70
CA ALA A 690 -1.03 2.58 34.75
C ALA A 690 -0.36 1.22 35.06
N ARG A 691 0.92 1.21 35.51
CA ARG A 691 1.60 -0.04 35.89
C ARG A 691 1.12 -0.54 37.25
N SER A 692 1.10 -1.86 37.41
CA SER A 692 0.81 -2.52 38.69
C SER A 692 2.07 -2.96 39.45
N ASP A 693 3.21 -2.31 39.18
CA ASP A 693 4.49 -2.55 39.87
C ASP A 693 5.05 -1.26 40.44
N ALA A 694 6.01 -1.36 41.37
CA ALA A 694 6.53 -0.22 42.13
C ALA A 694 7.41 0.78 41.31
N ASN A 695 7.35 0.73 39.97
CA ASN A 695 8.07 1.67 39.11
C ASN A 695 7.35 3.02 39.09
N GLN A 696 8.06 4.09 39.44
CA GLN A 696 7.62 5.46 39.16
C GLN A 696 7.83 5.77 37.67
N LEU A 697 6.83 6.37 37.04
CA LEU A 697 6.92 6.89 35.67
C LEU A 697 6.77 8.42 35.67
N SER A 698 7.37 9.06 34.67
CA SER A 698 7.23 10.49 34.43
C SER A 698 6.54 10.75 33.09
N ALA A 699 5.75 11.82 33.07
CA ALA A 699 5.23 12.44 31.85
C ALA A 699 5.73 13.89 31.75
N ARG A 700 6.10 14.32 30.54
CA ARG A 700 6.48 15.71 30.24
C ARG A 700 5.60 16.24 29.11
N VAL A 701 5.04 17.43 29.31
CA VAL A 701 4.13 18.12 28.39
C VAL A 701 4.52 19.60 28.28
N GLY A 702 4.10 20.30 27.22
CA GLY A 702 4.31 21.76 27.08
C GLY A 702 3.29 22.57 27.88
N GLN A 703 2.16 22.90 27.25
CA GLN A 703 0.96 23.45 27.89
C GLN A 703 -0.11 22.36 28.06
N LEU A 704 -0.88 22.42 29.15
CA LEU A 704 -2.12 21.64 29.33
C LEU A 704 -3.33 22.49 28.99
N PHE A 705 -4.23 21.94 28.17
CA PHE A 705 -5.54 22.49 27.85
C PHE A 705 -6.64 21.44 28.01
N GLY A 706 -7.86 21.91 28.31
CA GLY A 706 -9.07 21.09 28.32
C GLY A 706 -9.61 20.80 29.72
N SER A 707 -10.47 19.78 29.79
CA SER A 707 -11.36 19.49 30.93
C SER A 707 -11.36 18.01 31.35
N GLY A 708 -10.33 17.26 30.94
CA GLY A 708 -10.20 15.83 31.23
C GLY A 708 -9.67 15.54 32.64
N VAL A 709 -9.21 14.30 32.84
CA VAL A 709 -8.60 13.84 34.10
C VAL A 709 -7.16 13.40 33.84
N ILE A 710 -6.22 13.84 34.67
CA ILE A 710 -4.86 13.32 34.75
C ILE A 710 -4.69 12.56 36.06
N GLU A 711 -4.13 11.35 36.01
CA GLU A 711 -3.93 10.54 37.22
C GLU A 711 -2.72 9.61 37.11
N ALA A 712 -2.37 8.96 38.23
CA ALA A 712 -1.65 7.70 38.24
C ALA A 712 -2.46 6.69 39.06
N THR A 713 -2.87 5.59 38.43
CA THR A 713 -3.69 4.55 39.09
C THR A 713 -2.90 3.40 39.69
N ASN A 714 -1.55 3.41 39.58
CA ASN A 714 -0.68 2.40 40.17
C ASN A 714 -1.02 2.15 41.66
N PRO A 715 -1.60 0.99 42.02
CA PRO A 715 -2.13 0.76 43.36
C PRO A 715 -1.05 0.36 44.36
N THR A 716 0.23 0.38 43.97
CA THR A 716 1.36 -0.13 44.77
C THR A 716 2.41 0.92 45.14
N ALA A 717 2.21 2.19 44.75
CA ALA A 717 3.19 3.25 44.95
C ALA A 717 2.54 4.49 45.61
N ASP A 718 3.00 4.84 46.81
CA ASP A 718 2.51 6.02 47.57
C ASP A 718 2.77 7.36 46.85
N ASN A 719 3.77 7.38 45.97
CA ASN A 719 3.98 8.40 44.96
C ASN A 719 4.28 7.66 43.65
N ALA A 720 3.28 7.55 42.78
CA ALA A 720 3.25 6.71 41.59
C ALA A 720 3.86 7.38 40.35
N GLY A 721 3.92 8.71 40.26
CA GLY A 721 4.54 9.35 39.11
C GLY A 721 4.68 10.86 39.20
N THR A 722 5.35 11.43 38.19
CA THR A 722 5.59 12.88 38.10
C THR A 722 5.06 13.43 36.78
N LEU A 723 4.23 14.46 36.86
CA LEU A 723 3.80 15.26 35.71
C LEU A 723 4.63 16.54 35.65
N THR A 724 5.45 16.70 34.62
CA THR A 724 6.18 17.94 34.33
C THR A 724 5.47 18.73 33.23
N VAL A 725 4.99 19.93 33.57
CA VAL A 725 4.42 20.90 32.63
C VAL A 725 5.49 21.94 32.33
N GLU A 726 6.15 21.81 31.19
CA GLU A 726 7.21 22.70 30.72
C GLU A 726 6.68 23.71 29.71
N THR A 727 5.90 24.65 30.21
CA THR A 727 5.32 25.73 29.39
C THR A 727 6.40 26.70 28.98
N SER A 728 6.97 26.52 27.79
CA SER A 728 8.10 27.31 27.29
C SER A 728 7.74 28.78 27.03
N SER A 729 6.50 29.05 26.58
CA SER A 729 5.94 30.38 26.34
C SER A 729 4.41 30.34 26.31
N GLY A 730 3.77 31.51 26.40
CA GLY A 730 2.31 31.64 26.40
C GLY A 730 1.64 31.07 27.67
N GLN A 731 0.33 30.87 27.60
CA GLN A 731 -0.51 30.37 28.69
C GLN A 731 -1.12 29.01 28.33
N GLY A 732 -1.00 28.01 29.21
CA GLY A 732 -1.85 26.83 29.25
C GLY A 732 -3.06 27.05 30.17
N TYR A 733 -4.22 26.47 29.85
CA TYR A 733 -5.45 26.65 30.62
C TYR A 733 -6.21 25.34 30.77
N PHE A 734 -6.10 24.71 31.95
CA PHE A 734 -6.69 23.41 32.26
C PHE A 734 -7.75 23.55 33.36
N ILE A 735 -8.99 23.16 33.03
CA ILE A 735 -10.15 23.17 33.95
C ILE A 735 -10.50 21.76 34.47
N GLY A 736 -9.70 20.77 34.08
CA GLY A 736 -9.86 19.37 34.49
C GLY A 736 -9.25 19.06 35.85
N GLU A 737 -9.30 17.79 36.24
CA GLU A 737 -8.79 17.29 37.52
C GLU A 737 -7.42 16.59 37.36
N ILE A 738 -6.51 16.85 38.28
CA ILE A 738 -5.28 16.09 38.50
C ILE A 738 -5.42 15.36 39.84
N GLN A 739 -5.34 14.03 39.84
CA GLN A 739 -5.63 13.19 41.01
C GLN A 739 -4.64 12.02 41.20
N GLY A 740 -4.77 11.30 42.32
CA GLY A 740 -4.01 10.10 42.63
C GLY A 740 -2.57 10.38 43.10
N GLY A 741 -1.71 9.36 43.04
CA GLY A 741 -0.33 9.42 43.54
C GLY A 741 0.64 10.23 42.67
N LEU A 742 0.28 11.45 42.27
CA LEU A 742 1.10 12.28 41.39
C LEU A 742 1.85 13.38 42.13
N SER A 743 3.08 13.65 41.69
CA SER A 743 3.78 14.91 41.95
C SER A 743 3.69 15.81 40.72
N LEU A 744 3.53 17.12 40.92
CA LEU A 744 3.44 18.13 39.84
C LEU A 744 4.71 18.97 39.79
N VAL A 745 5.26 19.19 38.59
CA VAL A 745 6.38 20.11 38.35
C VAL A 745 5.97 21.13 37.29
N LYS A 746 5.97 22.41 37.63
CA LYS A 746 5.91 23.51 36.65
C LYS A 746 7.33 23.96 36.30
N SER A 747 7.62 24.00 35.01
CA SER A 747 8.88 24.52 34.44
C SER A 747 8.60 25.29 33.15
N GLY A 748 9.64 25.82 32.50
CA GLY A 748 9.51 26.73 31.36
C GLY A 748 9.01 28.13 31.75
N ALA A 749 9.28 29.14 30.92
CA ALA A 749 9.08 30.55 31.27
C ALA A 749 7.62 31.05 31.17
N GLY A 750 6.73 30.32 30.49
CA GLY A 750 5.33 30.71 30.34
C GLY A 750 4.45 30.30 31.53
N GLU A 751 3.15 30.51 31.38
CA GLU A 751 2.13 30.32 32.42
C GLU A 751 1.37 28.99 32.23
N GLN A 752 1.07 28.30 33.33
CA GLN A 752 0.04 27.26 33.33
C GLN A 752 -1.03 27.61 34.38
N VAL A 753 -2.26 27.76 33.93
CA VAL A 753 -3.45 27.91 34.78
C VAL A 753 -4.06 26.55 35.08
N LEU A 754 -4.35 26.30 36.35
CA LEU A 754 -5.10 25.17 36.88
C LEU A 754 -6.35 25.72 37.59
N ALA A 755 -7.49 25.60 36.91
CA ALA A 755 -8.78 26.16 37.35
C ALA A 755 -9.80 25.07 37.74
N GLY A 756 -9.42 23.79 37.66
CA GLY A 756 -10.21 22.65 38.12
C GLY A 756 -9.99 22.31 39.60
N VAL A 757 -10.59 21.22 40.05
CA VAL A 757 -10.34 20.65 41.39
C VAL A 757 -9.17 19.68 41.30
N ASN A 758 -8.17 19.81 42.17
CA ASN A 758 -6.94 19.01 42.12
C ASN A 758 -6.65 18.32 43.45
N THR A 759 -6.56 17.00 43.41
CA THR A 759 -6.63 16.08 44.58
C THR A 759 -5.41 15.16 44.69
N TYR A 760 -4.39 15.36 43.85
CA TYR A 760 -3.17 14.54 43.84
C TYR A 760 -2.37 14.60 45.15
N THR A 761 -1.71 13.50 45.54
CA THR A 761 -1.10 13.38 46.88
C THR A 761 0.40 13.63 46.96
N GLY A 762 1.10 13.79 45.83
CA GLY A 762 2.52 14.13 45.78
C GLY A 762 2.78 15.64 45.75
N SER A 763 4.04 16.02 45.95
CA SER A 763 4.46 17.43 46.07
C SER A 763 4.30 18.22 44.77
N THR A 764 4.15 19.55 44.91
CA THR A 764 4.17 20.50 43.80
C THR A 764 5.49 21.28 43.79
N THR A 765 6.15 21.39 42.64
CA THR A 765 7.39 22.19 42.49
C THR A 765 7.23 23.19 41.35
N ILE A 766 7.40 24.48 41.64
CA ILE A 766 7.41 25.55 40.65
C ILE A 766 8.87 25.97 40.46
N SER A 767 9.46 25.56 39.33
CA SER A 767 10.88 25.74 39.03
C SER A 767 11.19 26.88 38.07
N ASN A 768 10.21 27.31 37.25
CA ASN A 768 10.30 28.46 36.36
C ASN A 768 8.89 28.87 35.88
N GLY A 769 8.70 30.16 35.59
CA GLY A 769 7.45 30.73 35.08
C GLY A 769 6.30 30.64 36.09
N LEU A 770 5.09 31.00 35.66
CA LEU A 770 3.91 31.09 36.51
C LEU A 770 3.13 29.77 36.56
N LEU A 771 2.90 29.23 37.76
CA LEU A 771 1.80 28.31 38.04
C LEU A 771 0.67 29.15 38.65
N ARG A 772 -0.48 29.22 37.97
CA ARG A 772 -1.65 29.95 38.45
C ARG A 772 -2.72 28.96 38.92
N VAL A 773 -3.09 29.02 40.20
CA VAL A 773 -4.12 28.20 40.83
C VAL A 773 -5.38 29.06 40.96
N ASP A 774 -6.33 28.85 40.05
CA ASP A 774 -7.63 29.53 40.04
C ASP A 774 -8.77 28.62 40.57
N GLY A 775 -8.46 27.35 40.82
CA GLY A 775 -9.40 26.34 41.34
C GLY A 775 -9.11 25.93 42.78
N THR A 776 -9.65 24.79 43.20
CA THR A 776 -9.45 24.24 44.55
C THR A 776 -8.45 23.09 44.53
N HIS A 777 -7.32 23.26 45.20
CA HIS A 777 -6.24 22.28 45.31
C HIS A 777 -6.18 21.74 46.74
N THR A 778 -6.98 20.72 47.05
CA THR A 778 -6.90 20.00 48.34
C THR A 778 -5.73 19.02 48.40
N GLY A 779 -5.14 18.71 47.25
CA GLY A 779 -3.92 17.93 47.12
C GLY A 779 -2.65 18.79 47.09
N GLY A 780 -1.56 18.15 46.66
CA GLY A 780 -0.28 18.78 46.38
C GLY A 780 0.78 18.67 47.48
N ALA A 781 0.41 18.15 48.66
CA ALA A 781 1.20 17.85 49.88
C ALA A 781 2.07 19.00 50.44
N HIS A 782 2.92 19.58 49.61
CA HIS A 782 3.76 20.73 49.84
C HIS A 782 4.11 21.37 48.48
N TYR A 783 4.00 22.69 48.39
CA TYR A 783 4.34 23.52 47.24
C TYR A 783 5.71 24.18 47.46
N ALA A 784 6.70 23.83 46.64
CA ALA A 784 8.01 24.46 46.63
C ALA A 784 8.10 25.46 45.48
N VAL A 785 8.17 26.76 45.78
CA VAL A 785 8.47 27.81 44.79
C VAL A 785 9.98 28.06 44.79
N LEU A 786 10.64 27.67 43.70
CA LEU A 786 12.10 27.77 43.56
C LEU A 786 12.50 29.07 42.83
N SER A 787 13.81 29.32 42.75
CA SER A 787 14.37 30.46 42.03
C SER A 787 13.87 30.56 40.58
N GLY A 788 13.20 31.67 40.25
CA GLY A 788 12.59 31.93 38.93
C GLY A 788 11.18 31.34 38.74
N GLY A 789 10.67 30.58 39.71
CA GLY A 789 9.29 30.14 39.76
C GLY A 789 8.37 31.21 40.37
N VAL A 790 7.15 31.31 39.84
CA VAL A 790 6.08 32.16 40.39
C VAL A 790 4.86 31.30 40.68
N LEU A 791 4.30 31.39 41.89
CA LEU A 791 3.00 30.83 42.25
C LEU A 791 2.00 31.97 42.42
N GLY A 792 0.81 31.83 41.82
CA GLY A 792 -0.26 32.81 41.96
C GLY A 792 -1.64 32.24 41.69
N GLY A 793 -2.63 33.10 41.44
CA GLY A 793 -4.01 32.75 41.11
C GLY A 793 -5.03 33.11 42.17
N VAL A 794 -6.31 32.92 41.84
CA VAL A 794 -7.47 33.32 42.67
C VAL A 794 -8.09 32.17 43.49
N GLY A 795 -7.36 31.06 43.63
CA GLY A 795 -7.87 29.78 44.16
C GLY A 795 -7.55 29.49 45.63
N GLU A 796 -7.72 28.21 46.00
CA GLU A 796 -7.43 27.69 47.34
C GLU A 796 -6.43 26.53 47.27
N ILE A 797 -5.37 26.57 48.08
CA ILE A 797 -4.33 25.55 48.21
C ILE A 797 -4.34 24.98 49.63
N GLY A 798 -4.93 23.80 49.83
CA GLY A 798 -5.02 23.11 51.12
C GLY A 798 -3.72 22.45 51.61
N SER A 799 -2.57 22.89 51.09
CA SER A 799 -1.23 22.37 51.40
C SER A 799 -0.27 23.52 51.69
N ASP A 800 0.89 23.19 52.27
CA ASP A 800 1.92 24.18 52.64
C ASP A 800 2.61 24.78 51.42
N VAL A 801 3.04 26.03 51.54
CA VAL A 801 3.77 26.75 50.51
C VAL A 801 5.09 27.29 51.07
N VAL A 802 6.22 26.76 50.60
CA VAL A 802 7.55 27.30 50.91
C VAL A 802 8.07 28.05 49.69
N VAL A 803 8.25 29.36 49.86
CA VAL A 803 8.83 30.25 48.85
C VAL A 803 10.33 30.37 49.14
N GLN A 804 11.17 29.82 48.26
CA GLN A 804 12.61 29.82 48.42
C GLN A 804 13.26 31.09 47.87
N ALA A 805 14.56 31.26 48.13
CA ALA A 805 15.34 32.37 47.60
C ALA A 805 15.22 32.50 46.06
N GLY A 806 14.79 33.68 45.60
CA GLY A 806 14.52 34.00 44.19
C GLY A 806 13.22 33.43 43.63
N GLY A 807 12.39 32.76 44.44
CA GLY A 807 11.01 32.40 44.08
C GLY A 807 10.03 33.51 44.47
N THR A 808 8.90 33.59 43.76
CA THR A 808 7.88 34.62 43.98
C THR A 808 6.52 34.00 44.25
N LEU A 809 5.79 34.51 45.24
CA LEU A 809 4.37 34.32 45.38
C LEU A 809 3.66 35.63 45.01
N ALA A 810 2.68 35.56 44.12
CA ALA A 810 1.93 36.70 43.58
C ALA A 810 0.44 36.34 43.57
N PRO A 811 -0.34 36.72 44.60
CA PRO A 811 -1.77 36.38 44.67
C PRO A 811 -2.55 36.88 43.46
N GLY A 812 -3.70 36.26 43.20
CA GLY A 812 -4.63 36.72 42.17
C GLY A 812 -4.22 36.44 40.73
N SER A 813 -4.98 37.03 39.80
CA SER A 813 -4.67 37.09 38.37
C SER A 813 -4.50 38.55 37.92
N SER A 814 -3.94 39.40 38.80
CA SER A 814 -3.87 40.86 38.67
C SER A 814 -5.24 41.56 38.71
N ALA A 815 -5.79 41.94 39.87
CA ALA A 815 -5.42 41.56 41.25
C ALA A 815 -6.34 40.43 41.78
N GLY A 816 -6.07 39.88 42.98
CA GLY A 816 -6.98 38.90 43.59
C GLY A 816 -6.53 38.26 44.93
N GLU A 817 -7.40 37.44 45.51
CA GLU A 817 -7.11 36.66 46.73
C GLU A 817 -6.57 35.27 46.39
N LEU A 818 -5.43 34.88 46.96
CA LEU A 818 -4.96 33.48 46.99
C LEU A 818 -5.04 32.95 48.42
N ARG A 819 -5.77 31.84 48.62
CA ARG A 819 -5.87 31.17 49.93
C ARG A 819 -4.96 29.95 49.99
N THR A 820 -4.23 29.75 51.09
CA THR A 820 -3.31 28.62 51.30
C THR A 820 -3.47 27.98 52.70
N ARG A 821 -2.74 26.89 52.99
CA ARG A 821 -2.51 26.40 54.38
C ARG A 821 -1.40 27.24 55.04
N ASP A 822 -0.26 26.67 55.40
CA ASP A 822 0.85 27.41 55.99
C ASP A 822 1.76 27.98 54.89
N VAL A 823 2.35 29.17 55.10
CA VAL A 823 3.31 29.80 54.17
C VAL A 823 4.61 30.16 54.88
N GLU A 824 5.74 29.75 54.32
CA GLU A 824 7.09 30.16 54.75
C GLU A 824 7.82 30.89 53.63
N PHE A 825 8.25 32.12 53.89
CA PHE A 825 9.12 32.90 53.01
C PHE A 825 10.57 32.82 53.48
N HIS A 826 11.43 32.15 52.71
CA HIS A 826 12.87 32.17 52.96
C HIS A 826 13.48 33.53 52.62
N ARG A 827 14.65 33.83 53.20
CA ARG A 827 15.45 35.01 52.83
C ARG A 827 15.71 35.08 51.32
N GLY A 828 15.35 36.21 50.72
CA GLY A 828 15.42 36.44 49.26
C GLY A 828 14.28 35.86 48.44
N ALA A 829 13.24 35.27 49.05
CA ALA A 829 11.94 35.06 48.41
C ALA A 829 11.22 36.41 48.20
N VAL A 830 10.16 36.43 47.38
CA VAL A 830 9.34 37.63 47.13
C VAL A 830 7.86 37.32 47.35
N LEU A 831 7.17 38.18 48.11
CA LEU A 831 5.72 38.36 47.99
C LEU A 831 5.49 39.58 47.09
N ALA A 832 4.86 39.37 45.94
CA ALA A 832 4.42 40.45 45.05
C ALA A 832 2.94 40.75 45.34
N ILE A 833 2.61 42.03 45.46
CA ILE A 833 1.27 42.57 45.69
C ILE A 833 1.00 43.65 44.66
N GLU A 834 -0.15 43.57 44.01
CA GLU A 834 -0.67 44.55 43.06
C GLU A 834 -1.88 45.29 43.65
N VAL A 835 -2.00 46.60 43.38
CA VAL A 835 -3.07 47.47 43.93
C VAL A 835 -3.67 48.38 42.85
N SER A 836 -4.97 48.24 42.57
CA SER A 836 -5.75 49.06 41.60
C SER A 836 -6.97 49.78 42.20
N GLY A 837 -7.25 49.58 43.49
CA GLY A 837 -8.43 50.10 44.16
C GLY A 837 -8.52 49.61 45.60
N ALA A 838 -9.68 49.82 46.24
CA ALA A 838 -9.83 49.68 47.70
C ALA A 838 -10.42 48.33 48.17
N THR A 839 -10.81 47.42 47.27
CA THR A 839 -11.43 46.15 47.62
C THR A 839 -10.41 45.00 47.69
N ALA A 840 -10.22 44.43 48.88
CA ALA A 840 -9.33 43.29 49.09
C ALA A 840 -9.74 42.09 48.22
N GLY A 841 -8.76 41.42 47.62
CA GLY A 841 -8.99 40.23 46.80
C GLY A 841 -9.75 40.46 45.50
N THR A 842 -9.93 41.72 45.08
CA THR A 842 -10.62 42.11 43.83
C THR A 842 -9.91 43.27 43.15
N ASP A 843 -9.74 44.39 43.87
CA ASP A 843 -9.01 45.55 43.35
C ASP A 843 -7.52 45.51 43.76
N TYR A 844 -7.18 44.78 44.82
CA TYR A 844 -5.80 44.58 45.26
C TYR A 844 -5.56 43.18 45.82
N ASP A 845 -4.30 42.75 45.81
CA ASP A 845 -3.92 41.39 46.16
C ASP A 845 -4.01 41.09 47.66
N LEU A 846 -4.52 39.90 47.98
CA LEU A 846 -4.60 39.37 49.33
C LEU A 846 -4.01 37.96 49.39
N LEU A 847 -2.98 37.76 50.21
CA LEU A 847 -2.55 36.43 50.65
C LEU A 847 -3.31 36.03 51.92
N ALA A 848 -4.14 35.00 51.83
CA ALA A 848 -4.85 34.42 52.96
C ALA A 848 -4.27 33.04 53.34
N ALA A 849 -4.02 32.78 54.62
CA ALA A 849 -3.38 31.54 55.09
C ALA A 849 -3.83 31.12 56.50
N ASP A 850 -3.39 29.95 56.95
CA ASP A 850 -3.55 29.52 58.34
C ASP A 850 -2.38 30.07 59.19
N GLU A 851 -1.13 29.65 58.93
CA GLU A 851 0.08 30.25 59.54
C GLU A 851 0.98 30.91 58.47
N ILE A 852 1.57 32.07 58.77
CA ILE A 852 2.60 32.70 57.90
C ILE A 852 3.86 33.02 58.70
N LEU A 853 4.99 32.50 58.21
CA LEU A 853 6.34 32.91 58.57
C LEU A 853 6.90 33.83 57.49
N LEU A 854 6.98 35.12 57.81
CA LEU A 854 7.53 36.16 56.97
C LEU A 854 9.06 36.18 56.98
N GLY A 855 9.60 36.44 55.80
CA GLY A 855 11.01 36.64 55.47
C GLY A 855 11.09 37.05 54.00
N GLY A 856 12.29 37.25 53.44
CA GLY A 856 12.40 37.66 52.04
C GLY A 856 11.96 39.09 51.82
N GLN A 857 11.30 39.40 50.71
CA GLN A 857 10.99 40.77 50.30
C GLN A 857 9.52 40.95 49.99
N LEU A 858 8.96 42.09 50.39
CA LEU A 858 7.69 42.58 49.90
C LEU A 858 7.92 43.47 48.67
N ALA A 859 7.23 43.21 47.58
CA ALA A 859 7.19 44.04 46.38
C ALA A 859 5.74 44.50 46.16
N VAL A 860 5.54 45.81 45.97
CA VAL A 860 4.21 46.42 45.80
C VAL A 860 4.19 47.20 44.50
N THR A 861 3.23 46.92 43.63
CA THR A 861 3.03 47.65 42.37
C THR A 861 1.62 48.23 42.34
N LEU A 862 1.49 49.51 41.99
CA LEU A 862 0.21 50.10 41.60
C LEU A 862 -0.09 49.71 40.16
N ILE A 863 -1.29 49.20 39.93
CA ILE A 863 -1.75 48.71 38.63
C ILE A 863 -3.10 49.34 38.28
N GLY A 864 -3.39 49.41 36.98
CA GLY A 864 -4.62 50.03 36.47
C GLY A 864 -4.50 51.53 36.25
N ASP A 865 -5.11 52.01 35.16
CA ASP A 865 -4.94 53.38 34.68
C ASP A 865 -5.52 54.42 35.66
N GLY A 866 -4.63 55.12 36.38
CA GLY A 866 -4.98 56.30 37.19
C GLY A 866 -5.54 56.02 38.58
N PHE A 867 -5.30 54.83 39.16
CA PHE A 867 -5.51 54.64 40.59
C PHE A 867 -4.35 55.24 41.39
N THR A 868 -4.65 56.26 42.21
CA THR A 868 -3.71 56.81 43.20
C THR A 868 -4.29 56.56 44.59
N PRO A 869 -3.64 55.75 45.44
CA PRO A 869 -4.06 55.57 46.83
C PRO A 869 -4.09 56.89 47.58
N ALA A 870 -5.10 57.11 48.42
CA ALA A 870 -5.10 58.22 49.36
C ALA A 870 -4.18 57.95 50.55
N PHE A 871 -3.71 59.01 51.22
CA PHE A 871 -2.87 58.88 52.42
C PHE A 871 -3.55 58.06 53.53
N ASP A 872 -4.86 58.25 53.71
CA ASP A 872 -5.65 57.54 54.74
C ASP A 872 -6.11 56.13 54.31
N ASP A 873 -5.78 55.67 53.09
CA ASP A 873 -6.14 54.32 52.64
C ASP A 873 -5.30 53.24 53.34
N VAL A 874 -5.94 52.11 53.61
CA VAL A 874 -5.37 50.94 54.30
C VAL A 874 -5.66 49.68 53.50
N PHE A 875 -4.60 49.03 53.02
CA PHE A 875 -4.67 47.80 52.22
C PHE A 875 -4.15 46.62 53.05
N THR A 876 -5.03 45.70 53.43
CA THR A 876 -4.66 44.46 54.15
C THR A 876 -4.24 43.41 53.15
N VAL A 877 -2.92 43.30 52.91
CA VAL A 877 -2.34 42.49 51.83
C VAL A 877 -1.97 41.07 52.27
N VAL A 878 -1.95 40.82 53.57
CA VAL A 878 -1.76 39.50 54.18
C VAL A 878 -2.77 39.32 55.31
N SER A 879 -3.37 38.13 55.40
CA SER A 879 -4.28 37.72 56.49
C SER A 879 -4.04 36.25 56.87
N ALA A 880 -3.60 36.01 58.10
CA ALA A 880 -3.33 34.67 58.66
C ALA A 880 -4.02 34.48 60.01
N ALA A 881 -4.22 33.23 60.45
CA ALA A 881 -4.61 32.93 61.83
C ALA A 881 -3.43 33.08 62.82
N SER A 882 -2.19 32.94 62.33
CA SER A 882 -0.95 33.21 63.06
C SER A 882 0.08 33.87 62.13
N LEU A 883 0.66 34.99 62.55
CA LEU A 883 1.66 35.74 61.78
C LEU A 883 2.95 35.93 62.59
N SER A 884 4.09 35.59 61.98
CA SER A 884 5.41 35.72 62.61
C SER A 884 6.48 36.16 61.59
N GLY A 885 7.59 36.71 62.09
CA GLY A 885 8.65 37.28 61.23
C GLY A 885 8.33 38.68 60.70
N ALA A 886 9.11 39.14 59.72
CA ALA A 886 8.93 40.37 58.96
C ALA A 886 9.70 40.25 57.62
N PHE A 887 9.41 41.10 56.64
CA PHE A 887 10.18 41.14 55.39
C PHE A 887 11.57 41.79 55.61
N ASP A 888 12.61 41.22 55.00
CA ASP A 888 14.01 41.67 55.08
C ASP A 888 14.23 43.08 54.52
N ASN A 889 13.34 43.58 53.66
CA ASN A 889 13.47 44.88 52.98
C ASN A 889 12.69 46.03 53.64
N VAL A 890 11.82 45.76 54.62
CA VAL A 890 11.04 46.81 55.32
C VAL A 890 10.71 46.40 56.76
N ALA A 891 11.22 47.17 57.72
CA ALA A 891 10.90 46.99 59.14
C ALA A 891 9.51 47.53 59.47
N ASP A 892 8.94 47.11 60.60
CA ASP A 892 7.62 47.57 61.07
C ASP A 892 7.56 49.10 61.19
N GLY A 893 6.48 49.69 60.67
CA GLY A 893 6.26 51.14 60.60
C GLY A 893 7.19 51.89 59.63
N SER A 894 8.02 51.19 58.85
CA SER A 894 8.94 51.81 57.88
C SER A 894 8.31 51.92 56.49
N ARG A 895 8.86 52.82 55.67
CA ARG A 895 8.45 53.00 54.27
C ARG A 895 9.06 51.94 53.35
N LEU A 896 8.23 51.41 52.45
CA LEU A 896 8.61 50.61 51.29
C LEU A 896 8.21 51.36 50.02
N ASN A 897 9.15 51.57 49.11
CA ASN A 897 8.86 52.12 47.78
C ASN A 897 8.16 51.07 46.91
N THR A 898 7.20 51.52 46.11
CA THR A 898 6.56 50.68 45.08
C THR A 898 7.55 50.35 43.96
N THR A 899 7.38 49.19 43.33
CA THR A 899 8.33 48.65 42.34
C THR A 899 8.19 49.26 40.94
N ASP A 900 7.09 49.94 40.66
CA ASP A 900 6.91 50.86 39.52
C ASP A 900 7.64 52.20 39.69
N GLY A 901 7.86 52.64 40.94
CA GLY A 901 8.40 53.95 41.27
C GLY A 901 7.34 55.05 41.43
N GLU A 902 6.05 54.73 41.50
CA GLU A 902 4.95 55.69 41.68
C GLU A 902 4.81 56.23 43.11
N GLY A 903 5.36 55.53 44.12
CA GLY A 903 5.33 56.03 45.50
C GLY A 903 5.90 55.11 46.54
N SER A 904 5.39 55.23 47.76
CA SER A 904 5.77 54.40 48.90
C SER A 904 4.66 54.28 49.94
N PHE A 905 4.61 53.14 50.60
CA PHE A 905 3.68 52.84 51.69
C PHE A 905 4.42 52.62 53.02
N ILE A 906 3.78 52.97 54.13
CA ILE A 906 4.17 52.47 55.45
C ILE A 906 3.66 51.03 55.60
N VAL A 907 4.58 50.11 55.87
CA VAL A 907 4.26 48.69 56.09
C VAL A 907 4.16 48.43 57.59
N SER A 908 3.00 47.92 58.03
CA SER A 908 2.72 47.61 59.44
C SER A 908 2.40 46.13 59.62
N TYR A 909 2.99 45.50 60.62
CA TYR A 909 2.80 44.08 60.94
C TYR A 909 2.02 43.91 62.24
N SER A 910 0.90 43.19 62.22
CA SER A 910 0.13 42.87 63.42
C SER A 910 0.04 41.37 63.65
N SER A 911 0.85 40.84 64.57
CA SER A 911 0.80 39.43 64.96
C SER A 911 -0.41 39.06 65.83
N GLU A 912 -1.06 40.03 66.48
CA GLU A 912 -2.31 39.82 67.22
C GLU A 912 -3.52 39.65 66.29
N LEU A 913 -3.56 40.44 65.21
CA LEU A 913 -4.63 40.37 64.19
C LEU A 913 -4.30 39.44 63.02
N GLY A 914 -3.04 38.98 62.92
CA GLY A 914 -2.56 38.12 61.85
C GLY A 914 -2.38 38.82 60.50
N VAL A 915 -2.22 40.14 60.45
CA VAL A 915 -2.24 40.92 59.18
C VAL A 915 -0.96 41.70 58.90
N VAL A 916 -0.69 41.93 57.62
CA VAL A 916 0.22 42.97 57.13
C VAL A 916 -0.59 44.00 56.37
N THR A 917 -0.41 45.28 56.69
CA THR A 917 -1.10 46.39 56.02
C THR A 917 -0.14 47.37 55.35
N LEU A 918 -0.54 47.86 54.18
CA LEU A 918 0.03 49.03 53.53
C LEU A 918 -0.84 50.24 53.87
N ASN A 919 -0.23 51.33 54.35
CA ASN A 919 -0.93 52.51 54.84
C ASN A 919 -0.14 53.77 54.46
N GLY A 920 -0.75 54.96 54.57
CA GLY A 920 0.01 56.22 54.52
C GLY A 920 0.71 56.38 53.18
N PHE A 921 0.01 56.18 52.05
CA PHE A 921 0.64 56.32 50.74
C PHE A 921 1.20 57.74 50.57
N LEU A 922 2.45 57.82 50.13
CA LEU A 922 3.01 59.04 49.57
C LEU A 922 3.43 58.72 48.15
N PHE A 923 3.02 59.59 47.22
CA PHE A 923 3.51 59.57 45.85
C PHE A 923 5.04 59.70 45.83
N ALA A 924 5.69 59.24 44.76
CA ALA A 924 7.13 59.37 44.57
C ALA A 924 7.44 60.83 44.21
N GLY A 925 7.35 61.68 45.22
CA GLY A 925 7.27 63.11 45.05
C GLY A 925 8.52 63.67 44.40
N LEU A 926 8.28 64.68 43.58
CA LEU A 926 9.32 65.34 42.86
C LEU A 926 10.15 66.14 43.86
N ALA A 927 11.41 65.76 44.11
CA ALA A 927 12.21 66.31 45.21
C ALA A 927 12.09 67.85 45.33
N GLY A 928 11.57 68.36 46.46
CA GLY A 928 11.15 69.77 46.62
C GLY A 928 9.64 70.03 46.60
N ASP A 929 8.81 69.06 46.19
CA ASP A 929 7.34 69.09 46.15
C ASP A 929 6.80 68.83 47.57
N PHE A 930 7.04 69.79 48.46
CA PHE A 930 6.76 69.65 49.88
C PHE A 930 5.26 69.60 50.21
N ASN A 931 4.37 70.09 49.32
CA ASN A 931 2.93 69.95 49.46
C ASN A 931 2.36 68.66 48.82
N ALA A 932 3.17 67.93 48.04
CA ALA A 932 2.82 66.70 47.32
C ALA A 932 1.66 66.87 46.30
N ASP A 933 1.58 68.03 45.63
CA ASP A 933 0.60 68.29 44.56
C ASP A 933 1.07 67.88 43.15
N GLY A 934 2.31 67.42 43.03
CA GLY A 934 2.92 66.93 41.79
C GLY A 934 3.74 67.99 41.04
N VAL A 935 3.81 69.22 41.54
CA VAL A 935 4.55 70.34 40.93
C VAL A 935 5.40 71.05 41.97
N VAL A 936 6.71 71.18 41.74
CA VAL A 936 7.59 71.96 42.62
C VAL A 936 7.40 73.46 42.32
N ASP A 937 6.56 74.13 43.09
CA ASP A 937 6.05 75.48 42.85
C ASP A 937 6.15 76.39 44.10
N ALA A 938 5.56 77.59 44.09
CA ALA A 938 5.64 78.53 45.20
C ALA A 938 4.82 78.12 46.45
N ALA A 939 3.91 77.15 46.31
CA ALA A 939 3.18 76.53 47.41
C ALA A 939 4.12 75.73 48.31
N ASP A 940 5.03 74.93 47.74
CA ASP A 940 6.01 74.13 48.50
C ASP A 940 6.95 74.98 49.34
N TYR A 941 7.41 76.10 48.78
CA TYR A 941 8.20 77.07 49.53
C TYR A 941 7.50 77.52 50.81
N SER A 942 6.18 77.61 50.79
CA SER A 942 5.40 77.95 51.97
C SER A 942 5.38 76.79 52.97
N VAL A 943 5.23 75.54 52.51
CA VAL A 943 5.32 74.35 53.39
C VAL A 943 6.71 74.24 54.04
N TRP A 944 7.80 74.40 53.28
CA TRP A 944 9.16 74.43 53.83
C TRP A 944 9.34 75.55 54.86
N ARG A 945 8.99 76.79 54.48
CA ARG A 945 9.21 77.96 55.34
C ARG A 945 8.42 77.86 56.64
N ASP A 946 7.20 77.34 56.57
CA ASP A 946 6.30 77.28 57.72
C ASP A 946 6.68 76.13 58.69
N ASN A 947 7.50 75.17 58.25
CA ASN A 947 8.08 74.09 59.06
C ASN A 947 9.60 74.24 59.35
N LEU A 948 10.23 75.33 58.90
CA LEU A 948 11.67 75.56 59.01
C LEU A 948 12.19 75.48 60.47
N GLY A 949 13.11 74.55 60.72
CA GLY A 949 13.66 74.25 62.04
C GLY A 949 12.98 73.09 62.78
N ALA A 950 12.08 72.34 62.13
CA ALA A 950 11.62 71.04 62.62
C ALA A 950 12.79 70.04 62.76
N LEU A 951 12.66 69.09 63.68
CA LEU A 951 13.72 68.12 64.03
C LEU A 951 13.74 66.88 63.12
N ASP A 952 12.78 66.80 62.19
CA ASP A 952 12.55 65.77 61.19
C ASP A 952 11.94 66.43 59.94
N GLU A 953 11.84 65.69 58.84
CA GLU A 953 11.35 66.18 57.53
C GLU A 953 9.95 65.63 57.18
N ASP A 954 9.25 65.00 58.14
CA ASP A 954 7.91 64.41 57.93
C ASP A 954 6.90 65.48 57.43
N SER A 955 7.09 66.72 57.86
CA SER A 955 6.31 67.89 57.44
C SER A 955 6.53 68.36 56.00
N LEU A 956 7.51 67.80 55.28
CA LEU A 956 7.81 68.06 53.86
C LEU A 956 7.28 66.96 52.93
N SER A 957 6.31 66.16 53.39
CA SER A 957 5.69 65.07 52.63
C SER A 957 6.70 64.05 52.08
N GLY A 958 7.83 63.85 52.77
CA GLY A 958 8.91 62.96 52.35
C GLY A 958 9.80 63.48 51.21
N ASN A 959 9.53 64.67 50.68
CA ASN A 959 10.20 65.22 49.49
C ASN A 959 11.40 66.14 49.82
N GLY A 960 11.82 66.11 51.09
CA GLY A 960 13.00 66.77 51.65
C GLY A 960 14.35 66.21 51.18
N SER A 961 15.42 66.83 51.66
CA SER A 961 16.81 66.52 51.30
C SER A 961 17.43 65.40 52.14
N ASN A 962 16.70 64.86 53.12
CA ASN A 962 17.13 63.85 54.08
C ASN A 962 18.35 64.27 54.91
N SER A 963 18.44 65.57 55.24
CA SER A 963 19.45 66.16 56.12
C SER A 963 19.22 65.89 57.62
N GLY A 964 18.02 65.45 58.00
CA GLY A 964 17.65 65.12 59.38
C GLY A 964 16.98 66.28 60.12
N GLY A 965 16.14 67.04 59.40
CA GLY A 965 15.37 68.17 59.91
C GLY A 965 15.20 69.25 58.84
N VAL A 966 14.07 69.98 58.88
CA VAL A 966 13.75 70.99 57.85
C VAL A 966 14.73 72.17 57.94
N ASP A 967 15.65 72.29 56.99
CA ASP A 967 16.72 73.29 57.00
C ASP A 967 17.00 73.95 55.63
N ALA A 968 18.17 74.58 55.46
CA ALA A 968 18.54 75.25 54.23
C ALA A 968 18.78 74.30 53.04
N ALA A 969 19.13 73.03 53.27
CA ALA A 969 19.34 72.02 52.24
C ALA A 969 18.03 71.70 51.49
N ASP A 970 16.90 71.65 52.19
CA ASP A 970 15.58 71.47 51.60
C ASP A 970 15.19 72.68 50.73
N TYR A 971 15.46 73.90 51.19
CA TYR A 971 15.26 75.08 50.35
C TYR A 971 16.15 75.07 49.10
N GLU A 972 17.39 74.60 49.19
CA GLU A 972 18.24 74.44 48.01
C GLU A 972 17.70 73.37 47.06
N LEU A 973 17.13 72.27 47.59
CA LEU A 973 16.47 71.20 46.84
C LEU A 973 15.25 71.72 46.08
N TRP A 974 14.29 72.32 46.78
CA TRP A 974 13.13 73.00 46.18
C TRP A 974 13.55 74.00 45.11
N ARG A 975 14.50 74.89 45.42
CA ARG A 975 14.98 75.90 44.47
C ARG A 975 15.65 75.26 43.25
N SER A 976 16.29 74.10 43.40
CA SER A 976 16.95 73.38 42.30
C SER A 976 15.96 72.70 41.36
N ASN A 977 14.79 72.29 41.87
CA ASN A 977 13.74 71.61 41.12
C ASN A 977 12.53 72.50 40.83
N PHE A 978 12.54 73.79 41.21
CA PHE A 978 11.43 74.71 41.00
C PHE A 978 10.99 74.82 39.53
N GLY A 979 9.71 74.57 39.29
CA GLY A 979 9.10 74.46 37.96
C GLY A 979 9.19 73.08 37.33
N ALA A 980 9.75 72.09 38.03
CA ALA A 980 9.61 70.68 37.64
C ALA A 980 8.19 70.21 37.98
N MET A 981 7.69 69.29 37.16
CA MET A 981 6.43 68.57 37.38
C MET A 981 6.75 67.07 37.37
N ALA A 982 6.02 66.27 38.16
CA ALA A 982 6.01 64.83 37.96
C ALA A 982 5.63 64.57 36.50
N LEU A 983 6.49 63.86 35.77
CA LEU A 983 6.21 63.56 34.37
C LEU A 983 5.05 62.58 34.34
N ASP A 984 3.88 63.07 33.96
CA ASP A 984 2.78 62.25 33.44
C ASP A 984 3.38 61.18 32.52
N ALA A 985 3.13 59.92 32.83
CA ALA A 985 3.77 58.79 32.18
C ALA A 985 3.25 58.70 30.74
N ALA A 986 3.87 59.50 29.87
CA ALA A 986 3.66 59.49 28.44
C ALA A 986 4.19 58.15 27.91
N HIS A 987 3.34 57.12 28.02
CA HIS A 987 3.52 55.85 27.37
C HIS A 987 3.97 56.13 25.93
N PRO A 988 5.04 55.51 25.43
CA PRO A 988 5.22 55.44 24.00
C PRO A 988 3.92 54.82 23.47
N ALA A 989 3.22 55.54 22.60
CA ALA A 989 1.91 55.12 22.13
C ALA A 989 2.03 53.70 21.59
N TYR A 990 1.53 52.72 22.35
CA TYR A 990 1.30 51.39 21.85
C TYR A 990 0.31 51.55 20.72
N VAL A 991 0.82 51.53 19.49
CA VAL A 991 0.02 51.19 18.32
C VAL A 991 -0.68 49.90 18.71
N PRO A 992 -2.03 49.87 18.78
CA PRO A 992 -2.71 48.65 19.15
C PRO A 992 -2.29 47.58 18.16
N GLU A 993 -1.60 46.53 18.62
CA GLU A 993 -1.59 45.30 17.86
C GLU A 993 -3.06 44.93 17.68
N PRO A 994 -3.55 44.80 16.44
CA PRO A 994 -4.97 44.75 16.21
C PRO A 994 -5.47 43.45 16.83
N THR A 995 -6.35 43.58 17.84
CA THR A 995 -6.96 42.43 18.49
C THR A 995 -7.47 41.47 17.43
N PHE A 996 -7.19 40.18 17.61
CA PHE A 996 -7.46 39.15 16.60
C PHE A 996 -8.93 39.20 16.12
N SER A 997 -9.85 39.58 17.03
CA SER A 997 -11.27 39.87 16.80
C SER A 997 -11.55 40.95 15.75
N GLY A 998 -10.77 42.04 15.71
CA GLY A 998 -10.93 43.14 14.75
C GLY A 998 -10.49 42.78 13.34
N VAL A 999 -9.35 42.08 13.21
CA VAL A 999 -8.91 41.52 11.91
C VAL A 999 -9.88 40.43 11.46
N LEU A 1000 -10.37 39.57 12.37
CA LEU A 1000 -11.37 38.57 12.04
C LEU A 1000 -12.70 39.20 11.57
N ALA A 1001 -13.14 40.31 12.16
CA ALA A 1001 -14.32 41.04 11.71
C ALA A 1001 -14.14 41.62 10.30
N VAL A 1002 -13.00 42.26 10.01
CA VAL A 1002 -12.70 42.84 8.69
C VAL A 1002 -12.49 41.74 7.64
N VAL A 1003 -11.78 40.65 7.96
CA VAL A 1003 -11.58 39.49 7.08
C VAL A 1003 -12.90 38.75 6.83
N CYS A 1004 -13.75 38.56 7.84
CA CYS A 1004 -15.10 38.02 7.65
C CYS A 1004 -15.98 38.94 6.80
N TRP A 1005 -15.84 40.27 6.92
CA TRP A 1005 -16.56 41.23 6.08
C TRP A 1005 -16.12 41.14 4.60
N PHE A 1006 -14.80 41.08 4.33
CA PHE A 1006 -14.25 40.88 2.98
C PHE A 1006 -14.56 39.49 2.40
N LEU A 1007 -14.54 38.42 3.20
CA LEU A 1007 -14.91 37.07 2.78
C LEU A 1007 -16.42 36.94 2.51
N ALA A 1008 -17.26 37.60 3.30
CA ALA A 1008 -18.71 37.70 3.05
C ALA A 1008 -19.02 38.51 1.79
N HIS A 1009 -18.27 39.58 1.51
CA HIS A 1009 -18.40 40.34 0.25
C HIS A 1009 -17.94 39.53 -0.97
N ARG A 1010 -16.80 38.82 -0.89
CA ARG A 1010 -16.35 37.89 -1.96
C ARG A 1010 -17.37 36.78 -2.23
N ARG A 1011 -17.99 36.20 -1.19
CA ARG A 1011 -19.06 35.18 -1.35
C ARG A 1011 -20.36 35.73 -1.96
N ARG A 1012 -20.62 37.05 -1.89
CA ARG A 1012 -21.76 37.68 -2.57
C ARG A 1012 -21.51 38.01 -4.04
N GLN A 1013 -20.27 38.14 -4.51
CA GLN A 1013 -19.96 38.38 -5.92
C GLN A 1013 -19.74 37.10 -6.77
N LEU A 1014 -19.76 35.91 -6.17
CA LEU A 1014 -19.69 34.62 -6.89
C LEU A 1014 -21.04 33.89 -7.01
N ARG A 1015 -22.16 34.62 -6.91
CA ARG A 1015 -23.51 34.08 -7.19
C ARG A 1015 -24.22 34.87 -8.30
N HIS A 1016 -23.77 34.68 -9.54
CA HIS A 1016 -24.64 34.83 -10.70
C HIS A 1016 -25.21 33.45 -11.10
N PRO A 1017 -26.51 33.34 -11.40
CA PRO A 1017 -27.12 32.08 -11.82
C PRO A 1017 -26.91 31.86 -13.33
N ALA A 1018 -26.41 30.68 -13.71
CA ALA A 1018 -26.31 30.25 -15.09
C ALA A 1018 -26.97 28.88 -15.27
N ALA A 1019 -28.30 28.88 -15.42
CA ALA A 1019 -29.05 27.73 -15.92
C ALA A 1019 -29.37 27.94 -17.40
N ALA A 1020 -28.66 27.27 -18.33
CA ALA A 1020 -29.09 27.13 -19.73
C ALA A 1020 -28.35 26.01 -20.49
N ARG A 1021 -29.10 24.92 -20.76
CA ARG A 1021 -29.08 24.01 -21.92
C ARG A 1021 -27.98 24.17 -23.00
N CYS A 1022 -27.36 23.03 -23.38
CA CYS A 1022 -27.53 22.34 -24.69
C CYS A 1022 -26.77 20.99 -24.65
N ARG A 1023 -27.40 19.83 -24.88
CA ARG A 1023 -27.55 19.18 -26.21
C ARG A 1023 -26.31 19.31 -27.12
N ARG A 1024 -25.47 18.28 -27.13
CA ARG A 1024 -25.55 17.20 -28.13
C ARG A 1024 -25.23 15.86 -27.49
#